data_AF-A0A952NU94-F1
#
_entry.id   AF-A0A952NU94-F1
#
_cell.length_a   1.000
_cell.length_b   1.000
_cell.length_c   1.000
_cell.angle_alpha   90.00
_cell.angle_beta   90.00
_cell.angle_gamma   90.00
#
_symmetry.space_group_name_H-M   'P 1'
#
loop_
_entity.id
_entity.type
_entity.pdbx_description
1 polymer ?
#
loop_
_entity_poly.entity_id
_entity_poly.type
_entity_poly.pdbx_seq_one_letter_code
_entity_poly.pdbx_strand_id
1 'polypeptide(L)'
;MKFIFGLLAVLITMSAQASVRVSDGTVTINVSGGDANQWGGSGSSAGDVDVMLSYADAAKTLVNITGTTTQYGKTQNISQQIALKDLKAIQIWAVGGSGANGYSGSSGSSGWSGSSGSDGWSGSDGCPPSDGRDGSDGSDGTNGGDGGNGGDGGNGGRGGRIVISTSPEQNELMLFVKTSTGGGSGGAGGYGGSGGSGGSGGSGGRGGRGGRNTCVDKEGKPVWGPDGRDGRDGNRGRDGSNGSSGYAGRDGYSGRSGSRTFNLVSASGTQSYTALFDLDVTAVTFLDDNANMVLEPGERLYLTSLQVTNKGPMPSPAGQKIQYTFTPSSTLLTPAELTVALDPIGPGASGVTLIKKGALTLQVPDQDSLIGKKAVASGSLRINGVAINASLDTGMAIGWPVSVSNATAKGSTSFEATKALSFTLKNVGEKAVGPQGLPMNVAISWSSKAIPGSDVYLTLANGQKVSLEKPVYISNLTIPAKGTTALAMNLLIRNRKLLNNGNGNLRVSLRLPERYSGSENVVQTLDLPLYVDSDTKALEWNQLVKLNGTRVQCQFPSLEGPTQEIAFVQVAKAAGSDKVEVRLGVPGSTESANSPVITISSSRILPYYMAFTESWTPATVVDFLNKLVAPNTPRGPWSFKGCEVRAVAPTPVPVP
;
A
#
# COMPACT_ATOMS: atom_id res chain seq x y z
N MET A 1 53.50 32.62 38.82
CA MET A 1 54.25 31.35 38.76
C MET A 1 54.32 30.91 37.31
N LYS A 2 55.49 31.06 36.68
CA LYS A 2 55.80 30.47 35.37
C LYS A 2 56.01 28.97 35.59
N PHE A 3 55.14 28.12 35.06
CA PHE A 3 55.40 26.68 35.00
C PHE A 3 55.86 26.30 33.59
N ILE A 4 57.06 25.74 33.60
CA ILE A 4 57.82 25.16 32.51
C ILE A 4 57.10 23.89 32.05
N PHE A 5 56.70 23.82 30.77
CA PHE A 5 56.55 22.56 30.03
C PHE A 5 56.89 22.80 28.56
N GLY A 6 58.19 22.89 28.30
CA GLY A 6 58.74 22.48 27.02
C GLY A 6 59.43 21.14 27.25
N LEU A 7 58.84 20.04 26.80
CA LEU A 7 59.57 18.83 26.39
C LEU A 7 58.63 17.88 25.63
N LEU A 8 58.94 17.71 24.34
CA LEU A 8 58.73 16.49 23.55
C LEU A 8 57.28 15.97 23.40
N ALA A 9 56.43 16.71 22.68
CA ALA A 9 55.33 16.08 21.96
C ALA A 9 55.93 15.28 20.79
N VAL A 10 56.22 14.00 21.02
CA VAL A 10 56.43 13.04 19.94
C VAL A 10 55.16 13.08 19.10
N LEU A 11 55.26 13.59 17.87
CA LEU A 11 54.20 13.62 16.88
C LEU A 11 53.92 12.17 16.44
N ILE A 12 53.29 11.38 17.30
CA ILE A 12 52.66 10.12 16.89
C ILE A 12 51.27 10.52 16.38
N THR A 13 51.22 11.09 15.18
CA THR A 13 50.08 10.78 14.32
C THR A 13 50.13 9.27 14.14
N MET A 14 49.26 8.53 14.85
CA MET A 14 49.03 7.13 14.53
C MET A 14 48.43 7.09 13.13
N SER A 15 49.29 7.17 12.12
CA SER A 15 48.90 6.92 10.75
C SER A 15 48.44 5.47 10.73
N ALA A 16 47.12 5.26 10.55
CA ALA A 16 46.59 3.95 10.25
C ALA A 16 47.40 3.43 9.06
N GLN A 17 48.21 2.40 9.28
CA GLN A 17 48.99 1.79 8.22
C GLN A 17 48.08 0.89 7.41
N ALA A 18 48.37 0.78 6.12
CA ALA A 18 47.74 -0.20 5.25
C ALA A 18 47.79 -1.58 5.92
N SER A 19 46.67 -2.29 5.91
CA SER A 19 46.58 -3.61 6.50
C SER A 19 45.77 -4.55 5.61
N VAL A 20 46.23 -5.80 5.55
CA VAL A 20 45.55 -6.90 4.88
C VAL A 20 45.34 -7.99 5.92
N ARG A 21 44.08 -8.37 6.15
CA ARG A 21 43.72 -9.40 7.14
C ARG A 21 42.71 -10.36 6.55
N VAL A 22 42.77 -11.61 6.98
CA VAL A 22 41.78 -12.63 6.65
C VAL A 22 41.16 -13.12 7.95
N SER A 23 39.84 -13.05 8.05
CA SER A 23 39.09 -13.49 9.22
C SER A 23 37.72 -13.99 8.79
N ASP A 24 37.34 -15.19 9.25
CA ASP A 24 36.03 -15.82 9.02
C ASP A 24 35.56 -15.85 7.56
N GLY A 25 36.50 -16.03 6.63
CA GLY A 25 36.22 -16.05 5.18
C GLY A 25 36.13 -14.67 4.53
N THR A 26 36.43 -13.60 5.27
CA THR A 26 36.47 -12.22 4.75
C THR A 26 37.92 -11.75 4.63
N VAL A 27 38.29 -11.23 3.46
CA VAL A 27 39.58 -10.57 3.23
C VAL A 27 39.37 -9.07 3.35
N THR A 28 39.99 -8.45 4.34
CA THR A 28 39.88 -7.01 4.60
C THR A 28 41.18 -6.32 4.21
N ILE A 29 41.09 -5.37 3.29
CA ILE A 29 42.17 -4.48 2.86
C ILE A 29 41.78 -3.07 3.30
N ASN A 30 42.51 -2.50 4.27
CA ASN A 30 42.20 -1.18 4.82
C ASN A 30 43.38 -0.24 4.62
N VAL A 31 43.14 0.87 3.92
CA VAL A 31 44.05 2.00 3.68
C VAL A 31 43.42 3.33 4.12
N SER A 32 42.44 3.27 5.03
CA SER A 32 41.73 4.45 5.51
C SER A 32 42.66 5.42 6.24
N GLY A 33 42.36 6.71 6.13
CA GLY A 33 43.07 7.75 6.84
C GLY A 33 42.75 7.73 8.34
N GLY A 34 43.70 8.20 9.16
CA GLY A 34 43.48 8.36 10.60
C GLY A 34 42.72 9.64 10.93
N ASP A 35 41.85 9.57 11.93
CA ASP A 35 41.19 10.73 12.50
C ASP A 35 42.20 11.64 13.20
N ALA A 36 41.95 12.95 13.18
CA ALA A 36 42.76 13.91 13.90
C ALA A 36 42.59 13.76 15.41
N ASN A 37 43.70 13.87 16.15
CA ASN A 37 43.76 13.71 17.60
C ASN A 37 44.11 15.00 18.36
N GLN A 38 44.18 16.14 17.65
CA GLN A 38 44.48 17.46 18.22
C GLN A 38 43.45 18.48 17.74
N TRP A 39 43.08 19.42 18.61
CA TRP A 39 42.10 20.46 18.28
C TRP A 39 42.46 21.21 16.98
N GLY A 40 41.48 21.33 16.08
CA GLY A 40 41.66 21.93 14.76
C GLY A 40 42.53 21.13 13.78
N GLY A 41 43.03 19.96 14.20
CA GLY A 41 43.83 19.07 13.37
C GLY A 41 43.00 18.46 12.23
N SER A 42 43.57 18.38 11.04
CA SER A 42 42.90 17.76 9.89
C SER A 42 43.05 16.25 9.90
N GLY A 43 41.97 15.55 9.52
CA GLY A 43 42.00 14.10 9.31
C GLY A 43 42.88 13.75 8.12
N SER A 44 43.51 12.57 8.18
CA SER A 44 44.42 12.14 7.13
C SER A 44 43.67 11.59 5.93
N SER A 45 44.21 11.76 4.72
CA SER A 45 43.61 11.15 3.52
C SER A 45 43.85 9.64 3.49
N ALA A 46 42.92 8.90 2.91
CA ALA A 46 43.10 7.49 2.64
C ALA A 46 44.17 7.25 1.55
N GLY A 47 44.72 6.05 1.53
CA GLY A 47 45.61 5.55 0.49
C GLY A 47 44.86 4.92 -0.69
N ASP A 48 45.64 4.42 -1.62
CA ASP A 48 45.16 3.76 -2.84
C ASP A 48 45.29 2.24 -2.71
N VAL A 49 44.45 1.53 -3.46
CA VAL A 49 44.43 0.06 -3.55
C VAL A 49 44.30 -0.35 -5.01
N ASP A 50 45.22 -1.17 -5.49
CA ASP A 50 45.16 -1.85 -6.78
C ASP A 50 45.14 -3.36 -6.51
N VAL A 51 44.05 -4.06 -6.88
CA VAL A 51 43.86 -5.49 -6.63
C VAL A 51 43.63 -6.23 -7.94
N MET A 52 44.25 -7.39 -8.09
CA MET A 52 44.01 -8.38 -9.13
C MET A 52 43.37 -9.62 -8.52
N LEU A 53 42.23 -10.03 -9.06
CA LEU A 53 41.52 -11.25 -8.69
C LEU A 53 41.70 -12.30 -9.79
N SER A 54 42.04 -13.53 -9.40
CA SER A 54 42.05 -14.66 -10.33
C SER A 54 41.74 -15.98 -9.62
N TYR A 55 41.32 -16.99 -10.37
CA TYR A 55 41.39 -18.37 -9.86
C TYR A 55 42.84 -18.84 -9.84
N ALA A 56 43.19 -19.65 -8.83
CA ALA A 56 44.52 -20.25 -8.70
C ALA A 56 44.63 -21.60 -9.42
N ASP A 57 43.50 -22.23 -9.74
CA ASP A 57 43.42 -23.54 -10.34
C ASP A 57 42.36 -23.59 -11.45
N ALA A 58 42.48 -24.56 -12.36
CA ALA A 58 41.53 -24.76 -13.45
C ALA A 58 40.16 -25.28 -12.98
N ALA A 59 40.09 -25.84 -11.77
CA ALA A 59 38.86 -26.35 -11.17
C ALA A 59 38.02 -25.23 -10.49
N LYS A 60 38.52 -23.98 -10.49
CA LYS A 60 37.94 -22.80 -9.83
C LYS A 60 37.70 -22.99 -8.33
N THR A 61 38.58 -23.71 -7.63
CA THR A 61 38.41 -24.00 -6.18
C THR A 61 39.10 -23.02 -5.25
N LEU A 62 40.14 -22.33 -5.72
CA LEU A 62 40.93 -21.36 -4.99
C LEU A 62 40.96 -20.00 -5.70
N VAL A 63 40.89 -18.92 -4.93
CA VAL A 63 40.94 -17.53 -5.40
C VAL A 63 42.23 -16.88 -4.92
N ASN A 64 42.98 -16.29 -5.86
CA ASN A 64 44.12 -15.42 -5.62
C ASN A 64 43.66 -13.97 -5.56
N ILE A 65 44.10 -13.26 -4.51
CA ILE A 65 43.90 -11.82 -4.32
C ILE A 65 45.29 -11.21 -4.19
N THR A 66 45.78 -10.61 -5.27
CA THR A 66 47.11 -10.01 -5.34
C THR A 66 47.01 -8.52 -5.65
N GLY A 67 48.09 -7.77 -5.49
CA GLY A 67 48.10 -6.35 -5.83
C GLY A 67 48.94 -5.51 -4.88
N THR A 68 48.61 -4.23 -4.75
CA THR A 68 49.33 -3.27 -3.92
C THR A 68 48.41 -2.32 -3.19
N THR A 69 48.78 -1.94 -1.97
CA THR A 69 48.25 -0.77 -1.28
C THR A 69 49.31 0.32 -1.27
N THR A 70 48.94 1.58 -1.44
CA THR A 70 49.87 2.72 -1.34
C THR A 70 49.30 3.76 -0.39
N GLN A 71 49.97 4.02 0.73
CA GLN A 71 49.52 4.99 1.73
C GLN A 71 50.71 5.79 2.25
N TYR A 72 50.58 7.12 2.24
CA TYR A 72 51.65 8.06 2.63
C TYR A 72 53.01 7.78 1.94
N GLY A 73 52.97 7.44 0.65
CA GLY A 73 54.16 7.13 -0.16
C GLY A 73 54.78 5.75 0.12
N LYS A 74 54.20 4.93 1.00
CA LYS A 74 54.64 3.56 1.25
C LYS A 74 53.74 2.57 0.51
N THR A 75 54.34 1.67 -0.24
CA THR A 75 53.62 0.60 -0.95
C THR A 75 53.79 -0.73 -0.23
N GLN A 76 52.71 -1.48 -0.06
CA GLN A 76 52.72 -2.84 0.46
C GLN A 76 52.05 -3.79 -0.53
N ASN A 77 52.63 -4.97 -0.71
CA ASN A 77 52.06 -5.99 -1.58
C ASN A 77 50.91 -6.72 -0.88
N ILE A 78 49.87 -7.01 -1.65
CA ILE A 78 48.77 -7.89 -1.30
C ILE A 78 49.07 -9.25 -1.92
N SER A 79 49.04 -10.31 -1.12
CA SER A 79 49.16 -11.69 -1.59
C SER A 79 48.38 -12.58 -0.64
N GLN A 80 47.14 -12.90 -1.02
CA GLN A 80 46.25 -13.77 -0.27
C GLN A 80 45.68 -14.85 -1.19
N GLN A 81 45.48 -16.04 -0.64
CA GLN A 81 44.84 -17.14 -1.33
C GLN A 81 43.81 -17.77 -0.40
N ILE A 82 42.60 -18.02 -0.91
CA ILE A 82 41.48 -18.52 -0.13
C ILE A 82 40.65 -19.50 -0.96
N ALA A 83 40.16 -20.58 -0.34
CA ALA A 83 39.24 -21.49 -1.02
C ALA A 83 37.93 -20.77 -1.32
N LEU A 84 37.41 -20.90 -2.54
CA LEU A 84 36.19 -20.24 -3.00
C LEU A 84 34.99 -20.57 -2.09
N LYS A 85 34.90 -21.82 -1.62
CA LYS A 85 33.85 -22.28 -0.70
C LYS A 85 33.84 -21.54 0.65
N ASP A 86 34.99 -21.00 1.07
CA ASP A 86 35.18 -20.33 2.35
C ASP A 86 35.18 -18.80 2.19
N LEU A 87 35.29 -18.29 0.96
CA LEU A 87 35.28 -16.86 0.64
C LEU A 87 33.87 -16.29 0.75
N LYS A 88 33.67 -15.37 1.70
CA LYS A 88 32.41 -14.66 1.91
C LYS A 88 32.41 -13.27 1.29
N ALA A 89 33.51 -12.53 1.43
CA ALA A 89 33.64 -11.17 0.94
C ALA A 89 35.11 -10.71 0.86
N ILE A 90 35.36 -9.75 -0.02
CA ILE A 90 36.60 -8.98 -0.10
C ILE A 90 36.23 -7.53 0.21
N GLN A 91 36.58 -7.05 1.40
CA GLN A 91 36.25 -5.70 1.85
C GLN A 91 37.45 -4.78 1.65
N ILE A 92 37.27 -3.70 0.89
CA ILE A 92 38.33 -2.73 0.62
C ILE A 92 37.90 -1.35 1.12
N TRP A 93 38.60 -0.82 2.12
CA TRP A 93 38.27 0.44 2.78
C TRP A 93 39.37 1.47 2.51
N ALA A 94 39.00 2.56 1.84
CA ALA A 94 39.85 3.70 1.54
C ALA A 94 39.11 4.99 1.94
N VAL A 95 38.72 5.08 3.21
CA VAL A 95 37.92 6.18 3.77
C VAL A 95 38.83 7.23 4.39
N GLY A 96 38.60 8.52 4.10
CA GLY A 96 39.35 9.60 4.73
C GLY A 96 39.06 9.72 6.22
N GLY A 97 40.07 10.07 7.02
CA GLY A 97 39.90 10.31 8.46
C GLY A 97 39.18 11.63 8.74
N SER A 98 38.48 11.72 9.86
CA SER A 98 37.75 12.93 10.28
C SER A 98 38.68 13.99 10.86
N GLY A 99 38.35 15.25 10.62
CA GLY A 99 38.97 16.39 11.29
C GLY A 99 38.51 16.51 12.74
N ALA A 100 39.37 17.07 13.59
CA ALA A 100 39.08 17.28 14.99
C ALA A 100 38.36 18.62 15.18
N ASN A 101 37.52 18.70 16.21
CA ASN A 101 36.87 19.95 16.58
C ASN A 101 37.89 21.01 16.99
N GLY A 102 37.51 22.28 16.93
CA GLY A 102 38.27 23.40 17.46
C GLY A 102 38.13 23.53 18.98
N TYR A 103 39.12 24.16 19.63
CA TYR A 103 39.08 24.40 21.07
C TYR A 103 38.17 25.58 21.40
N SER A 104 37.49 25.55 22.55
CA SER A 104 36.70 26.71 23.01
C SER A 104 37.61 27.82 23.53
N GLY A 105 37.23 29.07 23.25
CA GLY A 105 37.87 30.26 23.78
C GLY A 105 37.67 30.40 25.28
N SER A 106 38.67 30.94 25.98
CA SER A 106 38.59 31.21 27.41
C SER A 106 37.70 32.41 27.70
N SER A 107 36.91 32.35 28.77
CA SER A 107 36.16 33.53 29.24
C SER A 107 37.11 34.64 29.71
N GLY A 108 36.69 35.89 29.47
CA GLY A 108 37.37 37.07 29.97
C GLY A 108 37.24 37.23 31.48
N SER A 109 38.25 37.82 32.11
CA SER A 109 38.24 38.08 33.55
C SER A 109 37.29 39.22 33.90
N SER A 110 36.59 39.13 35.02
CA SER A 110 35.79 40.25 35.52
C SER A 110 36.68 41.42 35.97
N GLY A 111 36.18 42.64 35.79
CA GLY A 111 36.77 43.86 36.32
C GLY A 111 36.51 44.00 37.82
N TRP A 112 37.36 44.77 38.48
CA TRP A 112 37.30 45.03 39.91
C TRP A 112 36.50 46.30 40.18
N SER A 113 35.66 46.26 41.21
CA SER A 113 34.95 47.46 41.66
C SER A 113 35.91 48.52 42.18
N GLY A 114 35.57 49.78 41.93
CA GLY A 114 36.27 50.93 42.48
C GLY A 114 36.00 51.09 43.98
N SER A 115 36.97 51.65 44.69
CA SER A 115 36.86 51.97 46.11
C SER A 115 36.01 53.21 46.31
N SER A 116 35.20 53.21 47.36
CA SER A 116 34.47 54.40 47.78
C SER A 116 35.42 55.53 48.20
N GLY A 117 35.03 56.76 47.90
CA GLY A 117 35.66 57.97 48.40
C GLY A 117 35.46 58.13 49.89
N SER A 118 36.38 58.84 50.53
CA SER A 118 36.33 59.18 51.94
C SER A 118 35.44 60.39 52.19
N ASP A 119 34.64 60.34 53.24
CA ASP A 119 33.85 61.49 53.68
C ASP A 119 34.73 62.67 54.09
N GLY A 120 34.26 63.87 53.77
CA GLY A 120 34.84 65.14 54.17
C GLY A 120 34.60 65.43 55.65
N TRP A 121 35.51 66.17 56.24
CA TRP A 121 35.43 66.52 57.67
C TRP A 121 34.59 67.77 57.88
N SER A 122 33.77 67.75 58.93
CA SER A 122 33.00 68.92 59.32
C SER A 122 33.92 70.09 59.70
N GLY A 123 33.49 71.30 59.35
CA GLY A 123 34.08 72.54 59.80
C GLY A 123 33.87 72.73 61.30
N SER A 124 34.76 73.50 61.90
CA SER A 124 34.70 73.86 63.31
C SER A 124 33.84 75.12 63.52
N ASP A 125 32.89 75.05 64.45
CA ASP A 125 32.17 76.22 64.97
C ASP A 125 33.17 77.27 65.51
N GLY A 126 32.93 78.57 65.29
CA GLY A 126 33.89 79.61 65.71
C GLY A 126 33.57 81.03 65.23
N CYS A 127 34.53 81.95 65.41
CA CYS A 127 34.45 83.36 65.01
C CYS A 127 35.75 83.83 64.31
N PRO A 128 35.87 83.72 62.98
CA PRO A 128 34.88 83.17 62.05
C PRO A 128 34.85 81.62 62.07
N PRO A 129 33.71 80.98 61.73
CA PRO A 129 33.63 79.53 61.58
C PRO A 129 34.41 79.04 60.34
N SER A 130 34.74 77.74 60.29
CA SER A 130 35.36 77.13 59.11
C SER A 130 34.36 76.32 58.28
N ASP A 131 34.58 76.30 56.97
CA ASP A 131 33.81 75.48 56.04
C ASP A 131 34.12 73.99 56.27
N GLY A 132 33.14 73.14 55.97
CA GLY A 132 33.33 71.71 55.88
C GLY A 132 34.19 71.36 54.67
N ARG A 133 34.99 70.30 54.79
CA ARG A 133 35.78 69.80 53.67
C ARG A 133 34.92 68.95 52.75
N ASP A 134 35.20 69.02 51.46
CA ASP A 134 34.57 68.17 50.45
C ASP A 134 34.92 66.69 50.72
N GLY A 135 33.98 65.79 50.40
CA GLY A 135 34.26 64.37 50.30
C GLY A 135 35.10 64.07 49.06
N SER A 136 35.91 63.01 49.10
CA SER A 136 36.67 62.61 47.91
C SER A 136 35.81 61.80 46.96
N ASP A 137 36.11 61.90 45.67
CA ASP A 137 35.47 61.10 44.63
C ASP A 137 35.78 59.61 44.85
N GLY A 138 34.81 58.74 44.52
CA GLY A 138 35.05 57.31 44.46
C GLY A 138 35.90 56.96 43.24
N SER A 139 36.71 55.91 43.33
CA SER A 139 37.52 55.47 42.20
C SER A 139 36.66 54.78 41.15
N ASP A 140 37.07 54.88 39.89
CA ASP A 140 36.44 54.12 38.81
C ASP A 140 36.62 52.61 39.02
N GLY A 141 35.66 51.81 38.53
CA GLY A 141 35.82 50.38 38.42
C GLY A 141 36.66 50.02 37.19
N THR A 142 37.38 48.90 37.24
CA THR A 142 38.19 48.48 36.09
C THR A 142 37.33 47.77 35.05
N ASN A 143 37.70 47.87 33.79
CA ASN A 143 37.03 47.13 32.72
C ASN A 143 37.20 45.62 32.89
N GLY A 144 36.23 44.86 32.38
CA GLY A 144 36.36 43.42 32.21
C GLY A 144 37.30 43.09 31.05
N GLY A 145 37.97 41.94 31.12
CA GLY A 145 38.80 41.43 30.04
C GLY A 145 37.95 40.81 28.93
N ASP A 146 38.47 40.84 27.70
CA ASP A 146 37.81 40.21 26.56
C ASP A 146 37.89 38.68 26.64
N GLY A 147 36.88 38.00 26.07
CA GLY A 147 36.91 36.56 25.87
C GLY A 147 37.83 36.17 24.72
N GLY A 148 38.51 35.02 24.85
CA GLY A 148 39.34 34.46 23.79
C GLY A 148 38.48 33.90 22.64
N ASN A 149 39.03 33.89 21.43
CA ASN A 149 38.37 33.26 20.29
C ASN A 149 38.39 31.73 20.40
N GLY A 150 37.38 31.07 19.85
CA GLY A 150 37.42 29.64 19.60
C GLY A 150 38.35 29.29 18.46
N GLY A 151 39.01 28.13 18.53
CA GLY A 151 39.80 27.59 17.44
C GLY A 151 38.93 27.06 16.31
N ASP A 152 39.45 27.08 15.08
CA ASP A 152 38.77 26.47 13.94
C ASP A 152 38.78 24.93 14.05
N GLY A 153 37.78 24.29 13.46
CA GLY A 153 37.73 22.86 13.26
C GLY A 153 38.64 22.41 12.11
N GLY A 154 39.19 21.21 12.22
CA GLY A 154 40.06 20.64 11.19
C GLY A 154 39.28 20.05 10.03
N ASN A 155 39.87 20.02 8.84
CA ASN A 155 39.25 19.44 7.65
C ASN A 155 39.26 17.91 7.71
N GLY A 156 38.29 17.27 7.07
CA GLY A 156 38.30 15.83 6.82
C GLY A 156 39.26 15.44 5.70
N GLY A 157 39.88 14.27 5.83
CA GLY A 157 40.75 13.68 4.82
C GLY A 157 39.99 13.20 3.59
N ARG A 158 40.66 13.13 2.43
CA ARG A 158 40.04 12.62 1.19
C ARG A 158 39.92 11.10 1.21
N GLY A 159 38.90 10.57 0.56
CA GLY A 159 38.82 9.14 0.23
C GLY A 159 39.84 8.75 -0.85
N GLY A 160 40.21 7.48 -0.89
CA GLY A 160 41.29 6.97 -1.75
C GLY A 160 40.79 6.35 -3.06
N ARG A 161 41.74 5.95 -3.92
CA ARG A 161 41.44 5.27 -5.20
C ARG A 161 41.47 3.76 -5.03
N ILE A 162 40.41 3.07 -5.43
CA ILE A 162 40.36 1.61 -5.48
C ILE A 162 40.24 1.16 -6.93
N VAL A 163 41.13 0.28 -7.38
CA VAL A 163 41.08 -0.38 -8.68
C VAL A 163 41.04 -1.88 -8.45
N ILE A 164 40.03 -2.53 -9.02
CA ILE A 164 39.87 -3.99 -8.98
C ILE A 164 39.98 -4.49 -10.40
N SER A 165 40.87 -5.45 -10.63
CA SER A 165 41.17 -6.00 -11.95
C SER A 165 40.97 -7.51 -11.95
N THR A 166 40.56 -8.06 -13.08
CA THR A 166 40.50 -9.51 -13.34
C THR A 166 40.42 -9.75 -14.84
N SER A 167 40.41 -11.01 -15.29
CA SER A 167 40.23 -11.34 -16.71
C SER A 167 38.73 -11.40 -17.09
N PRO A 168 38.36 -11.23 -18.37
CA PRO A 168 36.97 -11.33 -18.82
C PRO A 168 36.29 -12.67 -18.48
N GLU A 169 37.05 -13.76 -18.33
CA GLU A 169 36.55 -15.12 -18.04
C GLU A 169 36.33 -15.38 -16.53
N GLN A 170 36.71 -14.42 -15.68
CA GLN A 170 36.76 -14.56 -14.22
C GLN A 170 36.13 -13.37 -13.47
N ASN A 171 35.44 -12.47 -14.18
CA ASN A 171 34.89 -11.27 -13.57
C ASN A 171 33.70 -11.49 -12.64
N GLU A 172 33.20 -12.73 -12.51
CA GLU A 172 32.29 -13.11 -11.42
C GLU A 172 32.92 -12.95 -10.04
N LEU A 173 34.27 -13.02 -9.93
CA LEU A 173 34.98 -12.84 -8.66
C LEU A 173 34.77 -11.43 -8.08
N MET A 174 34.48 -10.45 -8.92
CA MET A 174 34.22 -9.08 -8.48
C MET A 174 32.92 -8.95 -7.66
N LEU A 175 32.00 -9.92 -7.76
CA LEU A 175 30.77 -9.95 -6.96
C LEU A 175 31.05 -10.13 -5.46
N PHE A 176 32.21 -10.67 -5.08
CA PHE A 176 32.64 -10.75 -3.68
C PHE A 176 33.16 -9.42 -3.12
N VAL A 177 33.43 -8.43 -3.97
CA VAL A 177 34.10 -7.19 -3.56
C VAL A 177 33.10 -6.16 -3.03
N LYS A 178 33.36 -5.66 -1.83
CA LYS A 178 32.67 -4.53 -1.21
C LYS A 178 33.67 -3.40 -0.98
N THR A 179 33.36 -2.20 -1.47
CA THR A 179 34.27 -1.05 -1.40
C THR A 179 33.67 0.12 -0.61
N SER A 180 34.54 0.89 0.07
CA SER A 180 34.18 2.17 0.67
C SER A 180 35.26 3.21 0.40
N THR A 181 34.88 4.35 -0.17
CA THR A 181 35.79 5.44 -0.58
C THR A 181 35.31 6.81 -0.07
N GLY A 182 34.54 6.85 1.02
CA GLY A 182 34.03 8.11 1.57
C GLY A 182 35.15 9.07 2.01
N GLY A 183 34.91 10.38 1.91
CA GLY A 183 35.76 11.37 2.58
C GLY A 183 35.45 11.42 4.08
N GLY A 184 36.42 11.86 4.87
CA GLY A 184 36.25 12.08 6.31
C GLY A 184 35.40 13.31 6.59
N SER A 185 34.76 13.36 7.77
CA SER A 185 33.98 14.52 8.19
C SER A 185 34.90 15.69 8.61
N GLY A 186 34.45 16.93 8.42
CA GLY A 186 35.11 18.10 9.02
C GLY A 186 34.76 18.24 10.49
N GLY A 187 35.70 18.70 11.32
CA GLY A 187 35.46 19.00 12.73
C GLY A 187 34.70 20.31 12.91
N ALA A 188 33.92 20.43 13.98
CA ALA A 188 33.20 21.67 14.29
C ALA A 188 34.15 22.75 14.84
N GLY A 189 33.86 24.01 14.57
CA GLY A 189 34.56 25.15 15.16
C GLY A 189 34.31 25.24 16.67
N GLY A 190 35.32 25.70 17.42
CA GLY A 190 35.20 25.93 18.85
C GLY A 190 34.39 27.20 19.15
N TYR A 191 33.67 27.22 20.27
CA TYR A 191 32.92 28.40 20.67
C TYR A 191 33.84 29.53 21.14
N GLY A 192 33.48 30.78 20.88
CA GLY A 192 34.16 31.93 21.47
C GLY A 192 33.88 32.05 22.97
N GLY A 193 34.88 32.51 23.73
CA GLY A 193 34.75 32.78 25.16
C GLY A 193 33.92 34.03 25.43
N SER A 194 33.14 34.03 26.49
CA SER A 194 32.37 35.21 26.91
C SER A 194 33.30 36.33 27.40
N GLY A 195 32.99 37.59 27.09
CA GLY A 195 33.67 38.74 27.71
C GLY A 195 33.39 38.83 29.21
N GLY A 196 34.35 39.32 29.99
CA GLY A 196 34.20 39.53 31.43
C GLY A 196 33.39 40.78 31.75
N SER A 197 32.62 40.78 32.83
CA SER A 197 31.87 41.97 33.25
C SER A 197 32.81 43.08 33.77
N GLY A 198 32.51 44.34 33.50
CA GLY A 198 33.21 45.47 34.10
C GLY A 198 32.88 45.65 35.58
N GLY A 199 33.83 46.19 36.34
CA GLY A 199 33.66 46.46 37.77
C GLY A 199 32.86 47.74 38.01
N SER A 200 32.04 47.77 39.07
CA SER A 200 31.28 48.97 39.43
C SER A 200 32.18 50.08 39.98
N GLY A 201 31.98 51.33 39.61
CA GLY A 201 32.68 52.48 40.21
C GLY A 201 32.25 52.74 41.65
N GLY A 202 33.21 53.16 42.48
CA GLY A 202 33.03 53.42 43.90
C GLY A 202 32.17 54.65 44.16
N SER A 203 31.39 54.63 45.24
CA SER A 203 30.61 55.80 45.67
C SER A 203 31.53 56.95 46.08
N GLY A 204 31.17 58.20 45.78
CA GLY A 204 31.88 59.35 46.37
C GLY A 204 31.59 59.47 47.87
N GLY A 205 32.54 60.04 48.61
CA GLY A 205 32.37 60.36 50.02
C GLY A 205 31.49 61.59 50.22
N ARG A 206 30.77 61.67 51.33
CA ARG A 206 29.91 62.84 51.63
C ARG A 206 30.74 64.03 52.08
N GLY A 207 30.33 65.24 51.71
CA GLY A 207 30.94 66.47 52.20
C GLY A 207 30.68 66.68 53.70
N GLY A 208 31.66 67.24 54.39
CA GLY A 208 31.55 67.59 55.79
C GLY A 208 30.65 68.82 55.98
N ARG A 209 29.91 68.90 57.10
CA ARG A 209 29.08 70.08 57.38
C ARG A 209 29.94 71.29 57.78
N GLY A 210 29.57 72.48 57.37
CA GLY A 210 30.22 73.71 57.81
C GLY A 210 29.97 74.02 59.29
N GLY A 211 30.92 74.70 59.92
CA GLY A 211 30.84 75.10 61.32
C GLY A 211 29.89 76.28 61.53
N ARG A 212 29.21 76.33 62.67
CA ARG A 212 28.30 77.44 63.02
C ARG A 212 29.04 78.66 63.53
N ASN A 213 28.58 79.84 63.11
CA ASN A 213 29.09 81.11 63.60
C ASN A 213 28.63 81.34 65.04
N THR A 214 29.59 81.55 65.94
CA THR A 214 29.35 81.79 67.37
C THR A 214 29.88 83.13 67.86
N CYS A 215 30.20 84.06 66.95
CA CYS A 215 30.68 85.40 67.31
C CYS A 215 29.71 86.14 68.25
N VAL A 216 30.26 86.77 69.29
CA VAL A 216 29.54 87.73 70.15
C VAL A 216 30.34 89.02 70.29
N ASP A 217 29.65 90.16 70.45
CA ASP A 217 30.28 91.46 70.66
C ASP A 217 30.82 91.60 72.10
N LYS A 218 31.44 92.74 72.39
CA LYS A 218 32.01 93.03 73.73
C LYS A 218 30.95 93.14 74.83
N GLU A 219 29.67 93.19 74.47
CA GLU A 219 28.50 93.15 75.36
C GLU A 219 27.86 91.75 75.45
N GLY A 220 28.42 90.75 74.76
CA GLY A 220 27.95 89.36 74.76
C GLY A 220 26.76 89.08 73.83
N LYS A 221 26.40 90.00 72.93
CA LYS A 221 25.30 89.81 71.97
C LYS A 221 25.79 89.14 70.68
N PRO A 222 24.99 88.26 70.05
CA PRO A 222 25.41 87.57 68.82
C PRO A 222 25.72 88.55 67.69
N VAL A 223 26.89 88.40 67.07
CA VAL A 223 27.27 89.14 65.87
C VAL A 223 26.86 88.32 64.66
N TRP A 224 25.91 88.86 63.88
CA TRP A 224 25.40 88.19 62.70
C TRP A 224 26.48 88.07 61.62
N GLY A 225 26.75 86.83 61.23
CA GLY A 225 27.64 86.45 60.14
C GLY A 225 27.30 85.03 59.67
N PRO A 226 27.61 84.65 58.43
CA PRO A 226 27.23 83.35 57.89
C PRO A 226 27.97 82.21 58.59
N ASP A 227 27.31 81.06 58.71
CA ASP A 227 27.96 79.79 59.03
C ASP A 227 28.96 79.42 57.93
N GLY A 228 29.91 78.55 58.29
CA GLY A 228 30.76 77.88 57.31
C GLY A 228 29.90 77.08 56.33
N ARG A 229 30.33 76.99 55.09
CA ARG A 229 29.64 76.23 54.05
C ARG A 229 29.87 74.74 54.24
N ASP A 230 28.85 73.95 53.92
CA ASP A 230 29.03 72.51 53.79
C ASP A 230 29.98 72.21 52.63
N GLY A 231 30.87 71.24 52.86
CA GLY A 231 31.66 70.63 51.81
C GLY A 231 30.76 69.89 50.84
N ARG A 232 31.21 69.76 49.60
CA ARG A 232 30.51 69.04 48.54
C ARG A 232 30.73 67.54 48.68
N ASP A 233 29.71 66.77 48.33
CA ASP A 233 29.88 65.33 48.15
C ASP A 233 30.82 65.07 46.96
N GLY A 234 31.69 64.08 47.14
CA GLY A 234 32.49 63.53 46.06
C GLY A 234 31.62 62.84 45.02
N ASN A 235 32.07 62.84 43.78
CA ASN A 235 31.41 62.16 42.69
C ASN A 235 31.61 60.65 42.79
N ARG A 236 30.62 59.89 42.30
CA ARG A 236 30.78 58.45 42.11
C ARG A 236 31.77 58.19 40.96
N GLY A 237 32.67 57.23 41.16
CA GLY A 237 33.51 56.69 40.09
C GLY A 237 32.68 56.02 39.01
N ARG A 238 33.20 55.99 37.79
CA ARG A 238 32.54 55.36 36.64
C ARG A 238 32.63 53.85 36.74
N ASP A 239 31.58 53.17 36.29
CA ASP A 239 31.62 51.73 36.11
C ASP A 239 32.55 51.40 34.92
N GLY A 240 33.33 50.33 35.06
CA GLY A 240 34.14 49.77 33.98
C GLY A 240 33.26 49.13 32.91
N SER A 241 33.74 49.14 31.66
CA SER A 241 33.05 48.49 30.56
C SER A 241 33.19 46.96 30.64
N ASN A 242 32.18 46.23 30.15
CA ASN A 242 32.31 44.80 29.90
C ASN A 242 33.32 44.55 28.78
N GLY A 243 34.06 43.45 28.88
CA GLY A 243 34.86 42.92 27.79
C GLY A 243 33.97 42.37 26.68
N SER A 244 34.51 42.33 25.47
CA SER A 244 33.85 41.73 24.31
C SER A 244 33.94 40.20 24.36
N SER A 245 32.91 39.52 23.85
CA SER A 245 33.01 38.08 23.63
C SER A 245 33.91 37.76 22.43
N GLY A 246 34.64 36.66 22.52
CA GLY A 246 35.42 36.12 21.42
C GLY A 246 34.52 35.55 20.32
N TYR A 247 35.07 35.47 19.12
CA TYR A 247 34.41 34.86 17.97
C TYR A 247 34.49 33.33 18.04
N ALA A 248 33.48 32.65 17.51
CA ALA A 248 33.55 31.21 17.27
C ALA A 248 34.51 30.90 16.12
N GLY A 249 35.17 29.76 16.20
CA GLY A 249 35.95 29.20 15.10
C GLY A 249 35.05 28.69 13.99
N ARG A 250 35.61 28.54 12.79
CA ARG A 250 34.91 28.00 11.63
C ARG A 250 34.91 26.48 11.67
N ASP A 251 33.86 25.88 11.10
CA ASP A 251 33.83 24.45 10.87
C ASP A 251 34.83 24.05 9.77
N GLY A 252 35.42 22.88 9.91
CA GLY A 252 36.24 22.25 8.88
C GLY A 252 35.40 21.70 7.74
N TYR A 253 35.98 21.64 6.55
CA TYR A 253 35.33 21.05 5.39
C TYR A 253 35.41 19.53 5.43
N SER A 254 34.32 18.86 5.05
CA SER A 254 34.36 17.42 4.79
C SER A 254 35.26 17.09 3.60
N GLY A 255 35.95 15.96 3.69
CA GLY A 255 36.80 15.44 2.64
C GLY A 255 36.00 15.01 1.41
N ARG A 256 36.62 15.11 0.24
CA ARG A 256 36.03 14.59 -1.00
C ARG A 256 36.04 13.06 -0.99
N SER A 257 34.99 12.44 -1.53
CA SER A 257 34.97 11.01 -1.82
C SER A 257 36.05 10.64 -2.83
N GLY A 258 36.63 9.47 -2.65
CA GLY A 258 37.54 8.84 -3.59
C GLY A 258 36.81 8.11 -4.72
N SER A 259 37.55 7.35 -5.52
CA SER A 259 37.05 6.71 -6.74
C SER A 259 37.19 5.19 -6.68
N ARG A 260 36.27 4.47 -7.31
CA ARG A 260 36.38 3.03 -7.56
C ARG A 260 36.32 2.73 -9.06
N THR A 261 37.15 1.82 -9.53
CA THR A 261 37.17 1.38 -10.94
C THR A 261 37.30 -0.14 -11.00
N PHE A 262 36.56 -0.76 -11.92
CA PHE A 262 36.65 -2.19 -12.20
C PHE A 262 37.25 -2.40 -13.59
N ASN A 263 38.27 -3.23 -13.69
CA ASN A 263 39.05 -3.42 -14.90
C ASN A 263 38.96 -4.87 -15.38
N LEU A 264 38.68 -5.04 -16.66
CA LEU A 264 38.88 -6.31 -17.36
C LEU A 264 40.20 -6.23 -18.11
N VAL A 265 41.14 -7.10 -17.74
CA VAL A 265 42.50 -7.16 -18.29
C VAL A 265 42.60 -8.39 -19.19
N SER A 266 42.90 -8.15 -20.46
CA SER A 266 43.08 -9.20 -21.46
C SER A 266 44.31 -8.92 -22.31
N ALA A 267 44.65 -9.83 -23.23
CA ALA A 267 45.76 -9.65 -24.17
C ALA A 267 45.60 -8.40 -25.07
N SER A 268 44.36 -7.94 -25.31
CA SER A 268 44.08 -6.76 -26.13
C SER A 268 44.16 -5.43 -25.35
N GLY A 269 44.30 -5.49 -24.02
CA GLY A 269 44.41 -4.32 -23.16
C GLY A 269 43.47 -4.36 -21.95
N THR A 270 43.40 -3.22 -21.25
CA THR A 270 42.55 -3.02 -20.08
C THR A 270 41.32 -2.20 -20.44
N GLN A 271 40.13 -2.72 -20.13
CA GLN A 271 38.86 -2.00 -20.24
C GLN A 271 38.34 -1.67 -18.83
N SER A 272 37.96 -0.41 -18.62
CA SER A 272 37.56 0.10 -17.30
C SER A 272 36.05 0.39 -17.22
N TYR A 273 35.46 0.07 -16.09
CA TYR A 273 34.04 0.17 -15.81
C TYR A 273 33.79 0.78 -14.43
N THR A 274 32.69 1.52 -14.29
CA THR A 274 32.30 2.19 -13.03
C THR A 274 31.42 1.33 -12.13
N ALA A 275 30.80 0.29 -12.70
CA ALA A 275 29.99 -0.71 -12.00
C ALA A 275 30.13 -2.07 -12.69
N LEU A 276 29.70 -3.13 -12.02
CA LEU A 276 29.71 -4.49 -12.52
C LEU A 276 28.55 -4.75 -13.49
N PHE A 277 28.52 -5.94 -14.08
CA PHE A 277 27.36 -6.44 -14.79
C PHE A 277 26.17 -6.61 -13.82
N ASP A 278 24.96 -6.56 -14.35
CA ASP A 278 23.72 -6.77 -13.59
C ASP A 278 22.79 -7.63 -14.43
N LEU A 279 22.78 -8.95 -14.19
CA LEU A 279 22.01 -9.88 -15.01
C LEU A 279 20.62 -10.08 -14.45
N ASP A 280 19.63 -9.96 -15.33
CA ASP A 280 18.22 -10.16 -15.03
C ASP A 280 17.56 -11.11 -16.04
N VAL A 281 16.62 -11.93 -15.58
CA VAL A 281 15.83 -12.80 -16.44
C VAL A 281 14.64 -11.99 -16.96
N THR A 282 14.68 -11.67 -18.25
CA THR A 282 13.73 -10.69 -18.85
C THR A 282 12.63 -11.32 -19.67
N ALA A 283 12.84 -12.54 -20.18
CA ALA A 283 11.79 -13.31 -20.83
C ALA A 283 12.05 -14.80 -20.68
N VAL A 284 10.97 -15.56 -20.65
CA VAL A 284 10.98 -17.03 -20.71
C VAL A 284 9.86 -17.52 -21.59
N THR A 285 10.06 -18.68 -22.18
CA THR A 285 9.02 -19.36 -22.92
C THR A 285 8.84 -20.75 -22.33
N PHE A 286 7.60 -21.05 -21.98
CA PHE A 286 7.19 -22.34 -21.50
C PHE A 286 6.31 -23.03 -22.54
N LEU A 287 6.40 -24.36 -22.56
CA LEU A 287 5.56 -25.24 -23.36
C LEU A 287 4.99 -26.32 -22.44
N ASP A 288 3.67 -26.43 -22.38
CA ASP A 288 2.93 -27.51 -21.73
C ASP A 288 3.03 -28.82 -22.54
N ASP A 289 2.63 -29.95 -21.95
CA ASP A 289 2.73 -31.27 -22.58
C ASP A 289 2.02 -31.28 -23.94
N ASN A 290 0.86 -30.61 -24.00
CA ASN A 290 -0.08 -30.65 -25.10
C ASN A 290 -0.18 -29.34 -25.92
N ALA A 291 0.64 -28.32 -25.60
CA ALA A 291 0.70 -27.04 -26.31
C ALA A 291 -0.63 -26.27 -26.39
N ASN A 292 -1.51 -26.42 -25.39
CA ASN A 292 -2.84 -25.79 -25.37
C ASN A 292 -2.89 -24.49 -24.54
N MET A 293 -1.79 -24.13 -23.86
CA MET A 293 -1.63 -22.95 -23.00
C MET A 293 -2.43 -22.96 -21.69
N VAL A 294 -3.01 -24.08 -21.30
CA VAL A 294 -3.76 -24.29 -20.05
C VAL A 294 -3.11 -25.45 -19.31
N LEU A 295 -2.58 -25.16 -18.12
CA LEU A 295 -1.92 -26.18 -17.31
C LEU A 295 -2.94 -27.01 -16.52
N GLU A 296 -3.13 -28.26 -16.91
CA GLU A 296 -3.96 -29.21 -16.17
C GLU A 296 -3.26 -29.64 -14.85
N PRO A 297 -4.00 -29.91 -13.76
CA PRO A 297 -3.44 -30.58 -12.59
C PRO A 297 -2.75 -31.91 -13.00
N GLY A 298 -1.52 -32.11 -12.55
CA GLY A 298 -0.72 -33.27 -12.94
C GLY A 298 -0.04 -33.16 -14.33
N GLU A 299 -0.14 -32.03 -15.02
CA GLU A 299 0.56 -31.81 -16.30
C GLU A 299 2.02 -31.34 -16.12
N ARG A 300 2.87 -31.65 -17.11
CA ARG A 300 4.25 -31.16 -17.15
C ARG A 300 4.35 -29.86 -17.94
N LEU A 301 5.30 -29.05 -17.51
CA LEU A 301 5.69 -27.82 -18.17
C LEU A 301 7.18 -27.84 -18.49
N TYR A 302 7.54 -27.42 -19.69
CA TYR A 302 8.89 -27.43 -20.20
C TYR A 302 9.37 -26.01 -20.47
N LEU A 303 10.49 -25.62 -19.87
CA LEU A 303 11.17 -24.38 -20.26
C LEU A 303 11.89 -24.59 -21.60
N THR A 304 11.56 -23.79 -22.61
CA THR A 304 12.09 -23.92 -23.97
C THR A 304 12.92 -22.72 -24.41
N SER A 305 12.75 -21.58 -23.75
CA SER A 305 13.60 -20.40 -23.98
C SER A 305 13.82 -19.63 -22.69
N LEU A 306 15.05 -19.16 -22.50
CA LEU A 306 15.47 -18.28 -21.42
C LEU A 306 16.20 -17.07 -22.01
N GLN A 307 15.72 -15.86 -21.71
CA GLN A 307 16.37 -14.61 -22.06
C GLN A 307 16.91 -13.91 -20.82
N VAL A 308 18.22 -13.71 -20.80
CA VAL A 308 18.92 -12.97 -19.75
C VAL A 308 19.41 -11.66 -20.34
N THR A 309 19.22 -10.56 -19.62
CA THR A 309 19.65 -9.21 -20.03
C THR A 309 20.64 -8.66 -19.04
N ASN A 310 21.71 -8.04 -19.54
CA ASN A 310 22.67 -7.32 -18.71
C ASN A 310 22.29 -5.84 -18.63
N LYS A 311 21.83 -5.40 -17.47
CA LYS A 311 21.49 -4.00 -17.17
C LYS A 311 22.69 -3.18 -16.71
N GLY A 312 23.82 -3.84 -16.42
CA GLY A 312 25.05 -3.20 -15.95
C GLY A 312 25.95 -2.71 -17.09
N PRO A 313 26.89 -1.79 -16.81
CA PRO A 313 27.79 -1.24 -17.81
C PRO A 313 28.97 -2.16 -18.18
N MET A 314 29.23 -3.22 -17.42
CA MET A 314 30.29 -4.19 -17.69
C MET A 314 29.71 -5.44 -18.36
N PRO A 315 30.40 -6.07 -19.34
CA PRO A 315 30.01 -7.37 -19.88
C PRO A 315 29.99 -8.48 -18.80
N SER A 316 29.08 -9.44 -18.92
CA SER A 316 29.09 -10.63 -18.06
C SER A 316 30.30 -11.54 -18.36
N PRO A 317 30.63 -12.48 -17.46
CA PRO A 317 31.81 -13.33 -17.64
C PRO A 317 31.77 -14.11 -18.96
N ALA A 318 32.91 -14.17 -19.64
CA ALA A 318 33.08 -14.99 -20.83
C ALA A 318 33.09 -16.49 -20.47
N GLY A 319 32.45 -17.32 -21.30
CA GLY A 319 32.34 -18.77 -21.06
C GLY A 319 31.49 -19.16 -19.85
N GLN A 320 30.59 -18.27 -19.43
CA GLN A 320 29.76 -18.46 -18.25
C GLN A 320 28.79 -19.64 -18.39
N LYS A 321 28.70 -20.44 -17.32
CA LYS A 321 27.58 -21.36 -17.11
C LYS A 321 26.62 -20.70 -16.14
N ILE A 322 25.43 -20.42 -16.66
CA ILE A 322 24.30 -20.00 -15.86
C ILE A 322 23.60 -21.25 -15.35
N GLN A 323 23.63 -21.44 -14.05
CA GLN A 323 22.83 -22.46 -13.38
C GLN A 323 21.55 -21.78 -12.89
N TYR A 324 20.41 -22.33 -13.25
CA TYR A 324 19.13 -21.91 -12.75
C TYR A 324 18.55 -23.04 -11.92
N THR A 325 18.48 -22.84 -10.61
CA THR A 325 17.83 -23.77 -9.69
C THR A 325 16.44 -23.25 -9.41
N PHE A 326 15.42 -23.98 -9.84
CA PHE A 326 14.05 -23.69 -9.46
C PHE A 326 13.77 -24.13 -8.02
N THR A 327 13.06 -23.29 -7.28
CA THR A 327 12.56 -23.63 -5.94
C THR A 327 11.14 -24.18 -6.09
N PRO A 328 10.86 -25.41 -5.63
CA PRO A 328 9.50 -25.96 -5.67
C PRO A 328 8.50 -25.04 -4.99
N SER A 329 7.35 -24.82 -5.62
CA SER A 329 6.23 -24.08 -5.05
C SER A 329 5.03 -25.00 -4.83
N SER A 330 3.98 -24.49 -4.17
CA SER A 330 2.71 -25.20 -4.03
C SER A 330 1.96 -25.41 -5.36
N THR A 331 2.40 -24.74 -6.44
CA THR A 331 1.74 -24.78 -7.76
C THR A 331 2.60 -25.47 -8.83
N LEU A 332 3.92 -25.55 -8.63
CA LEU A 332 4.86 -26.18 -9.54
C LEU A 332 5.98 -26.87 -8.76
N LEU A 333 6.09 -28.19 -8.94
CA LEU A 333 7.17 -29.01 -8.44
C LEU A 333 8.33 -29.02 -9.43
N THR A 334 9.56 -28.95 -8.91
CA THR A 334 10.75 -28.75 -9.73
C THR A 334 11.83 -29.76 -9.33
N PRO A 335 11.85 -30.96 -9.94
CA PRO A 335 12.78 -32.02 -9.55
C PRO A 335 14.21 -31.84 -10.10
N ALA A 336 14.48 -30.80 -10.89
CA ALA A 336 15.73 -30.68 -11.63
C ALA A 336 16.33 -29.26 -11.61
N GLU A 337 17.66 -29.20 -11.59
CA GLU A 337 18.43 -27.98 -11.86
C GLU A 337 18.69 -27.87 -13.36
N LEU A 338 18.60 -26.65 -13.90
CA LEU A 338 18.96 -26.38 -15.28
C LEU A 338 20.33 -25.70 -15.32
N THR A 339 21.26 -26.23 -16.11
CA THR A 339 22.53 -25.55 -16.42
C THR A 339 22.57 -25.20 -17.90
N VAL A 340 22.76 -23.91 -18.20
CA VAL A 340 22.83 -23.37 -19.56
C VAL A 340 24.15 -22.63 -19.73
N ALA A 341 24.84 -22.87 -20.84
CA ALA A 341 25.98 -22.05 -21.23
C ALA A 341 25.48 -20.81 -21.97
N LEU A 342 25.93 -19.62 -21.58
CA LEU A 342 25.64 -18.37 -22.27
C LEU A 342 26.93 -17.77 -22.80
N ASP A 343 26.86 -17.20 -24.00
CA ASP A 343 27.88 -16.25 -24.45
C ASP A 343 27.90 -15.03 -23.52
N PRO A 344 29.04 -14.35 -23.38
CA PRO A 344 29.12 -13.12 -22.60
C PRO A 344 28.13 -12.06 -23.13
N ILE A 345 27.33 -11.51 -22.22
CA ILE A 345 26.28 -10.55 -22.53
C ILE A 345 26.84 -9.14 -22.30
N GLY A 346 26.99 -8.39 -23.39
CA GLY A 346 27.45 -7.01 -23.36
C GLY A 346 26.49 -6.06 -22.64
N PRO A 347 26.93 -4.82 -22.36
CA PRO A 347 26.12 -3.83 -21.65
C PRO A 347 24.80 -3.53 -22.40
N GLY A 348 23.66 -3.65 -21.70
CA GLY A 348 22.34 -3.44 -22.27
C GLY A 348 21.84 -4.53 -23.22
N ALA A 349 22.65 -5.57 -23.50
CA ALA A 349 22.29 -6.64 -24.43
C ALA A 349 21.51 -7.77 -23.74
N SER A 350 20.85 -8.60 -24.55
CA SER A 350 20.20 -9.83 -24.11
C SER A 350 20.84 -11.06 -24.76
N GLY A 351 21.10 -12.09 -23.96
CA GLY A 351 21.39 -13.44 -24.43
C GLY A 351 20.15 -14.30 -24.36
N VAL A 352 19.79 -14.95 -25.48
CA VAL A 352 18.67 -15.90 -25.55
C VAL A 352 19.23 -17.29 -25.72
N THR A 353 18.79 -18.23 -24.89
CA THR A 353 19.11 -19.65 -25.06
C THR A 353 17.86 -20.48 -25.28
N LEU A 354 17.90 -21.25 -26.35
CA LEU A 354 16.94 -22.29 -26.63
C LEU A 354 17.29 -23.53 -25.82
N ILE A 355 16.32 -23.99 -25.03
CA ILE A 355 16.45 -25.13 -24.14
C ILE A 355 15.69 -26.29 -24.78
N LYS A 356 16.36 -27.43 -24.93
CA LYS A 356 15.74 -28.64 -25.47
C LYS A 356 14.58 -29.07 -24.58
N LYS A 357 13.40 -29.36 -25.18
CA LYS A 357 12.24 -29.90 -24.45
C LYS A 357 12.67 -31.10 -23.60
N GLY A 358 12.29 -31.09 -22.33
CA GLY A 358 12.64 -32.11 -21.34
C GLY A 358 13.96 -31.87 -20.59
N ALA A 359 14.82 -30.94 -21.02
CA ALA A 359 16.05 -30.60 -20.28
C ALA A 359 15.75 -30.02 -18.89
N LEU A 360 14.63 -29.32 -18.77
CA LEU A 360 14.01 -28.97 -17.51
C LEU A 360 12.51 -29.25 -17.60
N THR A 361 12.03 -30.09 -16.70
CA THR A 361 10.62 -30.45 -16.60
C THR A 361 10.11 -30.00 -15.24
N LEU A 362 9.12 -29.12 -15.24
CA LEU A 362 8.33 -28.74 -14.07
C LEU A 362 7.04 -29.55 -14.08
N GLN A 363 6.46 -29.78 -12.92
CA GLN A 363 5.30 -30.64 -12.75
C GLN A 363 4.26 -29.91 -11.91
N VAL A 364 3.06 -29.70 -12.46
CA VAL A 364 1.93 -29.20 -11.66
C VAL A 364 1.52 -30.32 -10.69
N PRO A 365 1.37 -30.05 -9.38
CA PRO A 365 0.80 -31.03 -8.47
C PRO A 365 -0.58 -31.49 -8.95
N ASP A 366 -0.86 -32.78 -8.84
CA ASP A 366 -2.15 -33.35 -9.18
C ASP A 366 -3.17 -33.06 -8.05
N GLN A 367 -3.65 -31.82 -8.00
CA GLN A 367 -4.56 -31.32 -6.97
C GLN A 367 -5.59 -30.32 -7.54
N ASP A 368 -6.88 -30.63 -7.38
CA ASP A 368 -7.98 -29.76 -7.83
C ASP A 368 -8.00 -28.39 -7.14
N SER A 369 -7.44 -28.28 -5.93
CA SER A 369 -7.38 -27.01 -5.17
C SER A 369 -6.50 -25.93 -5.83
N LEU A 370 -5.80 -26.28 -6.91
CA LEU A 370 -4.96 -25.38 -7.68
C LEU A 370 -5.70 -24.71 -8.85
N ILE A 371 -6.92 -25.14 -9.16
CA ILE A 371 -7.71 -24.57 -10.25
C ILE A 371 -7.95 -23.06 -10.02
N GLY A 372 -7.69 -22.27 -11.05
CA GLY A 372 -7.78 -20.81 -11.02
C GLY A 372 -6.56 -20.10 -10.42
N LYS A 373 -5.56 -20.84 -9.92
CA LYS A 373 -4.29 -20.26 -9.45
C LYS A 373 -3.31 -20.11 -10.61
N LYS A 374 -2.37 -19.17 -10.48
CA LYS A 374 -1.23 -19.06 -11.41
C LYS A 374 -0.17 -20.10 -11.09
N ALA A 375 0.40 -20.70 -12.12
CA ALA A 375 1.56 -21.58 -11.99
C ALA A 375 2.81 -20.71 -11.83
N VAL A 376 3.34 -20.58 -10.61
CA VAL A 376 4.49 -19.72 -10.32
C VAL A 376 5.70 -20.57 -9.94
N ALA A 377 6.85 -20.28 -10.56
CA ALA A 377 8.09 -21.02 -10.34
C ALA A 377 9.25 -20.04 -10.11
N SER A 378 9.51 -19.69 -8.85
CA SER A 378 10.70 -18.93 -8.48
C SER A 378 11.97 -19.77 -8.63
N GLY A 379 13.11 -19.12 -8.85
CA GLY A 379 14.39 -19.80 -8.82
C GLY A 379 15.51 -18.93 -8.27
N SER A 380 16.74 -19.39 -8.44
CA SER A 380 17.93 -18.60 -8.25
C SER A 380 18.84 -18.79 -9.45
N LEU A 381 19.36 -17.69 -9.97
CA LEU A 381 20.33 -17.69 -11.03
C LEU A 381 21.72 -17.76 -10.39
N ARG A 382 22.60 -18.62 -10.85
CA ARG A 382 24.01 -18.64 -10.43
C ARG A 382 24.89 -18.51 -11.66
N ILE A 383 25.88 -17.63 -11.62
CA ILE A 383 26.93 -17.56 -12.63
C ILE A 383 28.18 -18.21 -12.07
N ASN A 384 28.64 -19.29 -12.70
CA ASN A 384 29.85 -20.02 -12.26
C ASN A 384 29.84 -20.36 -10.75
N GLY A 385 28.64 -20.60 -10.17
CA GLY A 385 28.44 -20.91 -8.75
C GLY A 385 28.08 -19.72 -7.85
N VAL A 386 28.14 -18.47 -8.33
CA VAL A 386 27.81 -17.26 -7.55
C VAL A 386 26.34 -16.87 -7.77
N ALA A 387 25.56 -16.77 -6.69
CA ALA A 387 24.12 -16.51 -6.73
C ALA A 387 23.74 -15.06 -7.10
N ILE A 388 22.68 -14.94 -7.88
CA ILE A 388 21.99 -13.72 -8.32
C ILE A 388 20.49 -13.96 -8.12
N ASN A 389 19.79 -12.96 -7.59
CA ASN A 389 18.35 -13.06 -7.37
C ASN A 389 17.60 -12.95 -8.71
N ALA A 390 16.80 -13.97 -9.04
CA ALA A 390 15.91 -13.94 -10.20
C ALA A 390 14.62 -14.68 -9.84
N SER A 391 13.46 -14.09 -10.15
CA SER A 391 12.17 -14.77 -9.98
C SER A 391 11.51 -14.92 -11.34
N LEU A 392 10.82 -16.04 -11.53
CA LEU A 392 10.14 -16.34 -12.78
C LEU A 392 8.67 -16.67 -12.54
N ASP A 393 7.80 -16.01 -13.29
CA ASP A 393 6.38 -16.36 -13.38
C ASP A 393 6.18 -17.03 -14.75
N THR A 394 5.54 -18.19 -14.77
CA THR A 394 5.24 -18.86 -16.05
C THR A 394 4.18 -18.09 -16.83
N GLY A 395 3.40 -17.24 -16.15
CA GLY A 395 2.27 -16.51 -16.72
C GLY A 395 1.05 -17.40 -17.03
N MET A 396 1.14 -18.70 -16.79
CA MET A 396 0.09 -19.67 -17.11
C MET A 396 -0.84 -19.89 -15.92
N ALA A 397 -2.14 -20.01 -16.19
CA ALA A 397 -3.13 -20.38 -15.19
C ALA A 397 -3.27 -21.91 -15.13
N ILE A 398 -3.40 -22.44 -13.91
CA ILE A 398 -3.74 -23.84 -13.67
C ILE A 398 -5.25 -23.97 -13.77
N GLY A 399 -5.72 -24.86 -14.63
CA GLY A 399 -7.14 -25.05 -14.86
C GLY A 399 -7.42 -26.17 -15.83
N TRP A 400 -8.69 -26.35 -16.15
CA TRP A 400 -9.10 -27.28 -17.18
C TRP A 400 -9.28 -26.52 -18.50
N PRO A 401 -8.97 -27.14 -19.65
CA PRO A 401 -9.00 -26.49 -20.96
C PRO A 401 -10.44 -26.35 -21.49
N VAL A 402 -11.39 -26.08 -20.61
CA VAL A 402 -12.83 -26.05 -20.90
C VAL A 402 -13.39 -24.70 -20.51
N SER A 403 -14.26 -24.17 -21.37
CA SER A 403 -14.95 -22.93 -21.11
C SER A 403 -16.40 -22.97 -21.54
N VAL A 404 -17.24 -22.23 -20.84
CA VAL A 404 -18.63 -21.95 -21.18
C VAL A 404 -18.73 -20.48 -21.58
N SER A 405 -19.37 -20.24 -22.72
CA SER A 405 -19.68 -18.91 -23.23
C SER A 405 -21.13 -18.88 -23.71
N ASN A 406 -21.71 -17.69 -23.81
CA ASN A 406 -22.94 -17.47 -24.55
C ASN A 406 -22.75 -16.29 -25.50
N ALA A 407 -23.63 -16.17 -26.48
CA ALA A 407 -23.59 -15.08 -27.44
C ALA A 407 -24.33 -13.82 -26.96
N THR A 408 -24.91 -13.81 -25.75
CA THR A 408 -25.95 -12.82 -25.38
C THR A 408 -25.70 -12.23 -23.99
N ALA A 409 -25.30 -10.96 -23.96
CA ALA A 409 -25.43 -10.10 -22.79
C ALA A 409 -26.91 -9.87 -22.45
N LYS A 410 -27.23 -9.68 -21.16
CA LYS A 410 -28.52 -9.17 -20.60
C LYS A 410 -29.74 -9.36 -21.52
N GLY A 411 -30.56 -10.37 -21.24
CA GLY A 411 -31.77 -10.62 -22.02
C GLY A 411 -33.05 -10.11 -21.35
N SER A 412 -34.04 -9.69 -22.13
CA SER A 412 -35.43 -9.61 -21.66
C SER A 412 -36.20 -10.88 -22.02
N THR A 413 -37.16 -11.25 -21.19
CA THR A 413 -38.18 -12.27 -21.49
C THR A 413 -39.49 -11.83 -20.87
N SER A 414 -40.57 -12.50 -21.22
CA SER A 414 -41.85 -12.26 -20.57
C SER A 414 -42.35 -13.49 -19.83
N PHE A 415 -43.25 -13.27 -18.88
CA PHE A 415 -43.86 -14.34 -18.12
C PHE A 415 -44.72 -15.26 -19.00
N GLU A 416 -44.72 -16.55 -18.68
CA GLU A 416 -45.37 -17.63 -19.43
C GLU A 416 -44.91 -17.80 -20.90
N ALA A 417 -43.94 -17.00 -21.35
CA ALA A 417 -43.29 -17.16 -22.64
C ALA A 417 -42.07 -18.08 -22.53
N THR A 418 -41.87 -18.91 -23.55
CA THR A 418 -40.68 -19.75 -23.65
C THR A 418 -39.58 -18.99 -24.36
N LYS A 419 -38.43 -18.86 -23.72
CA LYS A 419 -37.22 -18.25 -24.30
C LYS A 419 -36.18 -19.31 -24.62
N ALA A 420 -35.81 -19.42 -25.89
CA ALA A 420 -34.70 -20.25 -26.31
C ALA A 420 -33.36 -19.67 -25.83
N LEU A 421 -32.52 -20.54 -25.28
CA LEU A 421 -31.18 -20.24 -24.81
C LEU A 421 -30.20 -21.26 -25.41
N SER A 422 -29.02 -20.79 -25.80
CA SER A 422 -27.95 -21.66 -26.28
C SER A 422 -26.62 -21.20 -25.71
N PHE A 423 -25.92 -22.12 -25.05
CA PHE A 423 -24.58 -21.89 -24.52
C PHE A 423 -23.57 -22.69 -25.34
N THR A 424 -22.38 -22.15 -25.55
CA THR A 424 -21.29 -22.85 -26.23
C THR A 424 -20.26 -23.28 -25.21
N LEU A 425 -20.07 -24.60 -25.11
CA LEU A 425 -18.98 -25.20 -24.37
C LEU A 425 -17.82 -25.47 -25.31
N LYS A 426 -16.64 -24.95 -24.99
CA LYS A 426 -15.42 -25.11 -25.79
C LYS A 426 -14.39 -25.90 -24.99
N ASN A 427 -13.77 -26.88 -25.62
CA ASN A 427 -12.66 -27.65 -25.07
C ASN A 427 -11.43 -27.44 -25.96
N VAL A 428 -10.36 -26.86 -25.43
CA VAL A 428 -9.07 -26.70 -26.11
C VAL A 428 -8.09 -27.83 -25.81
N GLY A 429 -8.46 -28.75 -24.91
CA GLY A 429 -7.66 -29.90 -24.51
C GLY A 429 -7.66 -31.03 -25.53
N GLU A 430 -6.74 -31.96 -25.35
CA GLU A 430 -6.56 -33.12 -26.25
C GLU A 430 -7.45 -34.30 -25.91
N LYS A 431 -8.04 -34.31 -24.72
CA LYS A 431 -9.01 -35.32 -24.30
C LYS A 431 -10.42 -34.76 -24.41
N ALA A 432 -11.34 -35.60 -24.88
CA ALA A 432 -12.76 -35.26 -24.79
C ALA A 432 -13.18 -35.14 -23.33
N VAL A 433 -14.15 -34.28 -23.07
CA VAL A 433 -14.81 -34.13 -21.77
C VAL A 433 -16.11 -34.92 -21.83
N GLY A 434 -16.47 -35.59 -20.74
CA GLY A 434 -17.71 -36.33 -20.61
C GLY A 434 -17.51 -37.72 -20.00
N PRO A 435 -18.53 -38.60 -20.04
CA PRO A 435 -18.51 -39.90 -19.37
C PRO A 435 -17.37 -40.84 -19.80
N GLN A 436 -16.90 -40.71 -21.03
CA GLN A 436 -15.81 -41.52 -21.62
C GLN A 436 -14.45 -40.80 -21.56
N GLY A 437 -14.41 -39.57 -21.04
CA GLY A 437 -13.24 -38.71 -21.02
C GLY A 437 -13.04 -38.08 -19.65
N LEU A 438 -12.72 -36.79 -19.61
CA LEU A 438 -12.64 -36.04 -18.35
C LEU A 438 -14.06 -35.79 -17.81
N PRO A 439 -14.44 -36.36 -16.66
CA PRO A 439 -15.80 -36.27 -16.19
C PRO A 439 -16.07 -34.84 -15.72
N MET A 440 -17.12 -34.21 -16.24
CA MET A 440 -17.52 -32.85 -15.89
C MET A 440 -19.04 -32.72 -15.95
N ASN A 441 -19.60 -32.08 -14.92
CA ASN A 441 -20.99 -31.75 -14.81
C ASN A 441 -21.23 -30.30 -15.23
N VAL A 442 -22.33 -30.04 -15.94
CA VAL A 442 -22.85 -28.69 -16.12
C VAL A 442 -23.95 -28.47 -15.10
N ALA A 443 -23.75 -27.53 -14.17
CA ALA A 443 -24.74 -27.11 -13.19
C ALA A 443 -25.44 -25.83 -13.66
N ILE A 444 -26.76 -25.84 -13.63
CA ILE A 444 -27.60 -24.69 -13.99
C ILE A 444 -28.44 -24.31 -12.78
N SER A 445 -28.41 -23.04 -12.39
CA SER A 445 -29.17 -22.53 -11.24
C SER A 445 -29.78 -21.17 -11.50
N TRP A 446 -30.77 -20.83 -10.68
CA TRP A 446 -31.48 -19.55 -10.73
C TRP A 446 -31.27 -18.77 -9.43
N SER A 447 -31.07 -17.46 -9.54
CA SER A 447 -31.04 -16.55 -8.40
C SER A 447 -31.86 -15.30 -8.67
N SER A 448 -32.82 -15.01 -7.79
CA SER A 448 -33.65 -13.79 -7.85
C SER A 448 -34.21 -13.48 -6.47
N LYS A 449 -34.42 -12.18 -6.18
CA LYS A 449 -35.12 -11.73 -4.97
C LYS A 449 -36.65 -11.83 -5.10
N ALA A 450 -37.18 -11.74 -6.32
CA ALA A 450 -38.63 -11.64 -6.57
C ALA A 450 -39.23 -12.93 -7.14
N ILE A 451 -38.53 -13.57 -8.08
CA ILE A 451 -38.98 -14.75 -8.82
C ILE A 451 -38.36 -16.00 -8.19
N PRO A 452 -39.10 -16.81 -7.41
CA PRO A 452 -38.54 -18.01 -6.80
C PRO A 452 -38.14 -19.03 -7.87
N GLY A 453 -37.12 -19.84 -7.60
CA GLY A 453 -36.67 -20.89 -8.54
C GLY A 453 -37.75 -21.90 -8.89
N SER A 454 -38.73 -22.12 -8.00
CA SER A 454 -39.89 -23.00 -8.24
C SER A 454 -40.83 -22.52 -9.35
N ASP A 455 -40.75 -21.23 -9.73
CA ASP A 455 -41.48 -20.66 -10.86
C ASP A 455 -40.68 -20.66 -12.17
N VAL A 456 -39.42 -21.11 -12.14
CA VAL A 456 -38.53 -21.12 -13.30
C VAL A 456 -38.30 -22.55 -13.76
N TYR A 457 -38.64 -22.82 -15.01
CA TYR A 457 -38.52 -24.14 -15.62
C TYR A 457 -37.56 -24.10 -16.80
N LEU A 458 -36.70 -25.11 -16.86
CA LEU A 458 -35.89 -25.41 -18.03
C LEU A 458 -36.43 -26.64 -18.74
N THR A 459 -36.56 -26.56 -20.06
CA THR A 459 -36.71 -27.72 -20.92
C THR A 459 -35.36 -27.99 -21.58
N LEU A 460 -34.75 -29.12 -21.25
CA LEU A 460 -33.49 -29.58 -21.81
C LEU A 460 -33.70 -30.13 -23.23
N ALA A 461 -32.61 -30.32 -23.98
CA ALA A 461 -32.65 -30.83 -25.36
C ALA A 461 -33.32 -32.21 -25.50
N ASN A 462 -33.32 -33.03 -24.45
CA ASN A 462 -34.01 -34.32 -24.40
C ASN A 462 -35.53 -34.19 -24.13
N GLY A 463 -36.08 -32.96 -24.08
CA GLY A 463 -37.48 -32.68 -23.78
C GLY A 463 -37.84 -32.69 -22.29
N GLN A 464 -36.91 -33.08 -21.41
CA GLN A 464 -37.15 -33.12 -19.97
C GLN A 464 -37.33 -31.70 -19.41
N LYS A 465 -38.45 -31.48 -18.72
CA LYS A 465 -38.77 -30.22 -18.05
C LYS A 465 -38.41 -30.31 -16.57
N VAL A 466 -37.60 -29.39 -16.07
CA VAL A 466 -37.07 -29.38 -14.70
C VAL A 466 -37.24 -28.00 -14.08
N SER A 467 -37.63 -27.95 -12.80
CA SER A 467 -37.72 -26.71 -12.01
C SER A 467 -36.32 -26.29 -11.50
N LEU A 468 -36.04 -24.99 -11.46
CA LEU A 468 -34.80 -24.41 -10.90
C LEU A 468 -34.93 -24.04 -9.42
N GLU A 469 -35.90 -24.62 -8.71
CA GLU A 469 -35.96 -24.54 -7.24
C GLU A 469 -34.66 -25.04 -6.59
N LYS A 470 -34.05 -26.06 -7.19
CA LYS A 470 -32.70 -26.54 -6.88
C LYS A 470 -31.84 -26.51 -8.15
N PRO A 471 -30.51 -26.43 -8.03
CA PRO A 471 -29.62 -26.54 -9.18
C PRO A 471 -29.84 -27.85 -9.95
N VAL A 472 -29.81 -27.75 -11.28
CA VAL A 472 -29.95 -28.88 -12.21
C VAL A 472 -28.57 -29.26 -12.73
N TYR A 473 -28.27 -30.55 -12.74
CA TYR A 473 -26.97 -31.08 -13.15
C TYR A 473 -27.09 -31.93 -14.43
N ILE A 474 -26.18 -31.69 -15.37
CA ILE A 474 -26.06 -32.46 -16.62
C ILE A 474 -24.69 -33.14 -16.61
N SER A 475 -24.68 -34.46 -16.44
CA SER A 475 -23.45 -35.27 -16.29
C SER A 475 -23.02 -36.01 -17.56
N ASN A 476 -23.91 -36.15 -18.54
CA ASN A 476 -23.70 -37.00 -19.72
C ASN A 476 -23.33 -36.21 -20.98
N LEU A 477 -22.80 -35.01 -20.81
CA LEU A 477 -22.47 -34.13 -21.92
C LEU A 477 -21.05 -34.42 -22.41
N THR A 478 -20.91 -34.65 -23.73
CA THR A 478 -19.60 -34.85 -24.35
C THR A 478 -19.14 -33.56 -25.05
N ILE A 479 -17.95 -33.08 -24.73
CA ILE A 479 -17.28 -31.98 -25.46
C ILE A 479 -16.05 -32.56 -26.17
N PRO A 480 -16.02 -32.60 -27.52
CA PRO A 480 -14.90 -33.13 -28.27
C PRO A 480 -13.58 -32.46 -27.91
N ALA A 481 -12.48 -33.20 -27.97
CA ALA A 481 -11.13 -32.62 -27.90
C ALA A 481 -10.96 -31.56 -28.98
N LYS A 482 -10.30 -30.43 -28.66
CA LYS A 482 -10.11 -29.28 -29.56
C LYS A 482 -11.40 -28.84 -30.28
N GLY A 483 -12.56 -28.98 -29.63
CA GLY A 483 -13.87 -28.81 -30.23
C GLY A 483 -14.86 -28.00 -29.39
N THR A 484 -16.10 -27.93 -29.86
CA THR A 484 -17.21 -27.25 -29.17
C THR A 484 -18.47 -28.10 -29.15
N THR A 485 -19.30 -27.92 -28.12
CA THR A 485 -20.62 -28.52 -27.98
C THR A 485 -21.62 -27.44 -27.60
N ALA A 486 -22.76 -27.39 -28.29
CA ALA A 486 -23.85 -26.48 -27.94
C ALA A 486 -24.75 -27.10 -26.85
N LEU A 487 -25.10 -26.29 -25.86
CA LEU A 487 -26.05 -26.61 -24.80
C LEU A 487 -27.32 -25.79 -25.02
N ALA A 488 -28.22 -26.33 -25.83
CA ALA A 488 -29.51 -25.73 -26.13
C ALA A 488 -30.57 -26.08 -25.07
N MET A 489 -31.33 -25.10 -24.64
CA MET A 489 -32.41 -25.24 -23.67
C MET A 489 -33.48 -24.17 -23.86
N ASN A 490 -34.66 -24.41 -23.31
CA ASN A 490 -35.77 -23.46 -23.30
C ASN A 490 -36.11 -23.07 -21.87
N LEU A 491 -36.17 -21.76 -21.60
CA LEU A 491 -36.51 -21.21 -20.31
C LEU A 491 -37.96 -20.74 -20.30
N LEU A 492 -38.73 -21.19 -19.31
CA LEU A 492 -40.09 -20.72 -19.03
C LEU A 492 -40.16 -20.18 -17.61
N ILE A 493 -40.57 -18.92 -17.46
CA ILE A 493 -40.77 -18.30 -16.16
C ILE A 493 -42.26 -18.09 -15.93
N ARG A 494 -42.81 -18.74 -14.91
CA ARG A 494 -44.22 -18.61 -14.55
C ARG A 494 -44.46 -17.41 -13.64
N ASN A 495 -45.61 -16.77 -13.80
CA ASN A 495 -45.98 -15.63 -12.96
C ASN A 495 -47.02 -15.97 -11.90
N ARG A 496 -46.76 -17.00 -11.07
CA ARG A 496 -47.72 -17.41 -10.05
C ARG A 496 -47.97 -16.34 -8.98
N LYS A 497 -47.08 -15.35 -8.87
CA LYS A 497 -47.19 -14.21 -7.95
C LYS A 497 -47.79 -12.95 -8.59
N LEU A 498 -48.17 -12.98 -9.87
CA LEU A 498 -48.72 -11.84 -10.62
C LEU A 498 -47.83 -10.58 -10.56
N LEU A 499 -46.52 -10.77 -10.58
CA LEU A 499 -45.52 -9.70 -10.64
C LEU A 499 -45.64 -8.92 -11.95
N ASN A 500 -45.56 -7.59 -11.88
CA ASN A 500 -45.53 -6.76 -13.08
C ASN A 500 -44.17 -6.81 -13.78
N ASN A 501 -43.10 -6.89 -13.01
CA ASN A 501 -41.75 -7.10 -13.51
C ASN A 501 -40.95 -7.92 -12.51
N GLY A 502 -39.81 -8.42 -12.95
CA GLY A 502 -38.84 -9.08 -12.11
C GLY A 502 -37.49 -9.15 -12.78
N ASN A 503 -36.48 -9.48 -12.01
CA ASN A 503 -35.16 -9.80 -12.52
C ASN A 503 -34.70 -11.11 -11.92
N GLY A 504 -33.78 -11.76 -12.59
CA GLY A 504 -33.05 -12.87 -12.02
C GLY A 504 -31.83 -13.19 -12.85
N ASN A 505 -31.01 -14.08 -12.33
CA ASN A 505 -29.76 -14.47 -12.95
C ASN A 505 -29.78 -15.97 -13.17
N LEU A 506 -29.68 -16.38 -14.44
CA LEU A 506 -29.48 -17.77 -14.80
C LEU A 506 -27.99 -18.04 -14.81
N ARG A 507 -27.53 -18.86 -13.87
CA ARG A 507 -26.12 -19.21 -13.69
C ARG A 507 -25.85 -20.57 -14.29
N VAL A 508 -24.86 -20.65 -15.20
CA VAL A 508 -24.33 -21.90 -15.75
C VAL A 508 -22.92 -22.08 -15.22
N SER A 509 -22.62 -23.22 -14.63
CA SER A 509 -21.30 -23.53 -14.06
C SER A 509 -20.79 -24.87 -14.55
N LEU A 510 -19.52 -24.91 -14.95
CA LEU A 510 -18.78 -26.14 -15.21
C LEU A 510 -18.20 -26.65 -13.88
N ARG A 511 -18.47 -27.91 -13.53
CA ARG A 511 -18.11 -28.49 -12.23
C ARG A 511 -17.51 -29.87 -12.38
N LEU A 512 -16.47 -30.18 -11.63
CA LEU A 512 -15.92 -31.53 -11.57
C LEU A 512 -16.81 -32.42 -10.68
N PRO A 513 -17.04 -33.69 -11.04
CA PRO A 513 -17.65 -34.66 -10.14
C PRO A 513 -16.67 -34.96 -9.00
N GLU A 514 -17.16 -34.92 -7.76
CA GLU A 514 -16.35 -35.05 -6.54
C GLU A 514 -15.48 -36.31 -6.58
N ARG A 515 -14.15 -36.13 -6.60
CA ARG A 515 -13.22 -37.23 -6.29
C ARG A 515 -12.96 -37.34 -4.78
N TYR A 516 -12.85 -36.23 -4.05
CA TYR A 516 -12.66 -36.21 -2.59
C TYR A 516 -13.21 -34.90 -1.96
N SER A 517 -14.08 -35.04 -0.95
CA SER A 517 -14.64 -34.02 -0.03
C SER A 517 -15.51 -32.88 -0.59
N GLY A 518 -16.83 -33.08 -0.58
CA GLY A 518 -17.85 -32.22 0.06
C GLY A 518 -18.12 -30.80 -0.47
N SER A 519 -17.34 -30.28 -1.41
CA SER A 519 -17.63 -29.04 -2.11
C SER A 519 -17.23 -29.16 -3.58
N GLU A 520 -18.21 -29.19 -4.48
CA GLU A 520 -17.99 -29.29 -5.91
C GLU A 520 -17.06 -28.16 -6.43
N ASN A 521 -15.91 -28.55 -6.97
CA ASN A 521 -14.92 -27.63 -7.54
C ASN A 521 -15.47 -26.99 -8.83
N VAL A 522 -15.86 -25.71 -8.73
CA VAL A 522 -16.34 -24.93 -9.86
C VAL A 522 -15.16 -24.55 -10.75
N VAL A 523 -15.17 -25.02 -12.00
CA VAL A 523 -14.14 -24.74 -13.02
C VAL A 523 -14.35 -23.35 -13.62
N GLN A 524 -15.59 -23.04 -13.99
CA GLN A 524 -15.98 -21.74 -14.52
C GLN A 524 -17.46 -21.48 -14.25
N THR A 525 -17.82 -20.22 -14.08
CA THR A 525 -19.22 -19.77 -13.98
C THR A 525 -19.50 -18.68 -15.01
N LEU A 526 -20.66 -18.78 -15.66
CA LEU A 526 -21.24 -17.78 -16.53
C LEU A 526 -22.61 -17.38 -16.00
N ASP A 527 -22.78 -16.08 -15.75
CA ASP A 527 -24.02 -15.49 -15.26
C ASP A 527 -24.76 -14.77 -16.39
N LEU A 528 -26.01 -15.17 -16.64
CA LEU A 528 -26.91 -14.53 -17.59
C LEU A 528 -28.02 -13.76 -16.83
N PRO A 529 -27.85 -12.45 -16.62
CA PRO A 529 -28.90 -11.62 -16.06
C PRO A 529 -30.08 -11.50 -17.03
N LEU A 530 -31.29 -11.72 -16.50
CA LEU A 530 -32.55 -11.65 -17.22
C LEU A 530 -33.50 -10.65 -16.55
N TYR A 531 -34.08 -9.78 -17.38
CA TYR A 531 -35.23 -8.96 -17.02
C TYR A 531 -36.51 -9.64 -17.50
N VAL A 532 -37.53 -9.70 -16.64
CA VAL A 532 -38.80 -10.37 -16.92
C VAL A 532 -39.93 -9.35 -16.81
N ASP A 533 -40.67 -9.16 -17.88
CA ASP A 533 -41.84 -8.27 -17.91
C ASP A 533 -43.16 -9.06 -17.98
N SER A 534 -44.24 -8.42 -17.57
CA SER A 534 -45.60 -8.95 -17.60
C SER A 534 -46.23 -8.92 -18.99
N ASP A 535 -45.96 -9.93 -19.83
CA ASP A 535 -46.86 -10.28 -20.96
C ASP A 535 -48.15 -10.98 -20.49
N THR A 536 -48.69 -10.60 -19.32
CA THR A 536 -50.02 -11.11 -18.98
C THR A 536 -51.02 -10.41 -19.91
N LYS A 537 -51.61 -11.16 -20.85
CA LYS A 537 -52.79 -10.74 -21.61
C LYS A 537 -53.78 -10.06 -20.66
N ALA A 538 -54.40 -8.97 -21.12
CA ALA A 538 -55.42 -8.25 -20.36
C ALA A 538 -56.47 -9.24 -19.83
N LEU A 539 -56.94 -9.03 -18.59
CA LEU A 539 -58.22 -9.62 -18.19
C LEU A 539 -59.29 -8.79 -18.89
N GLU A 540 -59.74 -9.28 -20.05
CA GLU A 540 -60.80 -8.68 -20.85
C GLU A 540 -62.08 -8.49 -20.01
N TRP A 541 -62.82 -7.42 -20.29
CA TRP A 541 -63.89 -6.87 -19.46
C TRP A 541 -65.09 -7.80 -19.15
N ASN A 542 -65.13 -9.08 -19.51
CA ASN A 542 -66.42 -9.76 -19.74
C ASN A 542 -66.70 -11.00 -18.88
N GLN A 543 -65.96 -11.25 -17.79
CA GLN A 543 -66.39 -12.27 -16.82
C GLN A 543 -67.47 -11.71 -15.90
N LEU A 544 -68.70 -11.70 -16.42
CA LEU A 544 -69.90 -11.31 -15.69
C LEU A 544 -70.38 -12.48 -14.83
N VAL A 545 -70.28 -12.36 -13.51
CA VAL A 545 -70.87 -13.33 -12.59
C VAL A 545 -72.32 -12.92 -12.30
N LYS A 546 -73.29 -13.53 -13.00
CA LYS A 546 -74.72 -13.35 -12.69
C LYS A 546 -75.13 -14.24 -11.52
N LEU A 547 -75.69 -13.64 -10.47
CA LEU A 547 -76.16 -14.37 -9.28
C LEU A 547 -77.60 -14.87 -9.51
N ASN A 548 -77.76 -15.98 -10.24
CA ASN A 548 -79.08 -16.56 -10.54
C ASN A 548 -79.65 -17.30 -9.31
N GLY A 549 -80.57 -16.67 -8.58
CA GLY A 549 -81.47 -17.37 -7.64
C GLY A 549 -81.25 -17.15 -6.14
N THR A 550 -80.23 -16.39 -5.73
CA THR A 550 -80.03 -15.99 -4.32
C THR A 550 -79.44 -14.59 -4.26
N ARG A 551 -79.95 -13.74 -3.36
CA ARG A 551 -79.68 -12.30 -3.35
C ARG A 551 -78.52 -11.98 -2.39
N VAL A 552 -77.33 -11.70 -2.92
CA VAL A 552 -76.22 -11.08 -2.14
C VAL A 552 -76.62 -9.63 -1.88
N GLN A 553 -76.61 -9.22 -0.61
CA GLN A 553 -77.05 -7.89 -0.19
C GLN A 553 -75.89 -7.15 0.48
N CYS A 554 -75.63 -5.91 0.05
CA CYS A 554 -74.60 -5.06 0.64
C CYS A 554 -75.23 -3.81 1.26
N GLN A 555 -74.68 -3.38 2.40
CA GLN A 555 -75.20 -2.23 3.13
C GLN A 555 -74.56 -0.93 2.65
N PHE A 556 -75.33 -0.06 1.99
CA PHE A 556 -74.94 1.26 1.48
C PHE A 556 -75.53 2.36 2.37
N PRO A 557 -74.74 3.01 3.25
CA PRO A 557 -75.25 3.97 4.24
C PRO A 557 -75.85 5.25 3.63
N SER A 558 -75.56 5.51 2.36
CA SER A 558 -75.86 6.76 1.66
C SER A 558 -77.00 6.65 0.65
N LEU A 559 -77.71 5.52 0.60
CA LEU A 559 -78.87 5.28 -0.27
C LEU A 559 -80.18 5.14 0.55
N GLU A 560 -81.31 5.61 0.01
CA GLU A 560 -82.64 5.34 0.58
C GLU A 560 -82.95 3.84 0.53
N GLY A 561 -83.10 3.22 1.69
CA GLY A 561 -83.04 1.76 1.84
C GLY A 561 -81.57 1.31 2.01
N PRO A 562 -81.10 1.08 3.25
CA PRO A 562 -79.67 0.94 3.55
C PRO A 562 -79.03 -0.34 3.00
N THR A 563 -79.79 -1.24 2.38
CA THR A 563 -79.32 -2.54 1.90
C THR A 563 -79.77 -2.75 0.46
N GLN A 564 -78.81 -2.93 -0.45
CA GLN A 564 -79.06 -3.12 -1.87
C GLN A 564 -78.55 -4.49 -2.35
N GLU A 565 -79.24 -5.07 -3.33
CA GLU A 565 -78.85 -6.34 -3.93
C GLU A 565 -77.79 -6.17 -5.00
N ILE A 566 -76.75 -7.01 -4.94
CA ILE A 566 -75.72 -7.06 -5.98
C ILE A 566 -76.20 -7.99 -7.09
N ALA A 567 -76.39 -7.45 -8.29
CA ALA A 567 -76.85 -8.16 -9.47
C ALA A 567 -75.70 -8.88 -10.21
N PHE A 568 -74.50 -8.29 -10.23
CA PHE A 568 -73.30 -8.87 -10.83
C PHE A 568 -72.03 -8.30 -10.23
N VAL A 569 -70.93 -9.04 -10.37
CA VAL A 569 -69.56 -8.56 -10.15
C VAL A 569 -68.77 -8.77 -11.43
N GLN A 570 -68.06 -7.73 -11.88
CA GLN A 570 -67.27 -7.73 -13.10
C GLN A 570 -65.86 -7.25 -12.76
N VAL A 571 -64.83 -7.91 -13.31
CA VAL A 571 -63.43 -7.60 -12.99
C VAL A 571 -62.64 -7.43 -14.28
N ALA A 572 -61.81 -6.39 -14.34
CA ALA A 572 -60.97 -6.06 -15.47
C ALA A 572 -59.55 -5.70 -15.02
N LYS A 573 -58.55 -6.04 -15.83
CA LYS A 573 -57.15 -5.65 -15.62
C LYS A 573 -56.54 -5.29 -16.96
N ALA A 574 -56.11 -4.04 -17.13
CA ALA A 574 -55.36 -3.62 -18.31
C ALA A 574 -54.01 -4.36 -18.38
N ALA A 575 -53.57 -4.69 -19.60
CA ALA A 575 -52.25 -5.28 -19.83
C ALA A 575 -51.15 -4.39 -19.21
N GLY A 576 -50.21 -4.99 -18.48
CA GLY A 576 -49.13 -4.27 -17.79
C GLY A 576 -49.53 -3.47 -16.54
N SER A 577 -50.82 -3.45 -16.14
CA SER A 577 -51.25 -2.71 -14.95
C SER A 577 -50.96 -3.47 -13.65
N ASP A 578 -50.55 -2.78 -12.58
CA ASP A 578 -50.57 -3.30 -11.20
C ASP A 578 -51.96 -3.22 -10.58
N LYS A 579 -52.93 -2.62 -11.27
CA LYS A 579 -54.28 -2.36 -10.77
C LYS A 579 -55.32 -3.22 -11.48
N VAL A 580 -56.29 -3.63 -10.69
CA VAL A 580 -57.48 -4.36 -11.12
C VAL A 580 -58.69 -3.50 -10.80
N GLU A 581 -59.59 -3.36 -11.77
CA GLU A 581 -60.86 -2.67 -11.62
C GLU A 581 -61.96 -3.70 -11.38
N VAL A 582 -62.78 -3.48 -10.35
CA VAL A 582 -63.92 -4.32 -9.98
C VAL A 582 -65.18 -3.47 -10.06
N ARG A 583 -66.09 -3.80 -10.97
CA ARG A 583 -67.40 -3.14 -11.12
C ARG A 583 -68.50 -3.97 -10.49
N LEU A 584 -69.40 -3.30 -9.76
CA LEU A 584 -70.54 -3.93 -9.07
C LEU A 584 -71.87 -3.52 -9.72
N GLY A 585 -72.77 -4.48 -9.94
CA GLY A 585 -74.15 -4.23 -10.37
C GLY A 585 -75.06 -4.03 -9.17
N VAL A 586 -75.69 -2.87 -9.08
CA VAL A 586 -76.64 -2.45 -8.02
C VAL A 586 -78.00 -2.07 -8.66
N PRO A 587 -79.13 -2.06 -7.94
CA PRO A 587 -80.44 -1.82 -8.54
C PRO A 587 -80.51 -0.45 -9.21
N GLY A 588 -80.94 -0.41 -10.48
CA GLY A 588 -80.97 0.81 -11.30
C GLY A 588 -79.65 1.15 -12.02
N SER A 589 -78.56 0.43 -11.75
CA SER A 589 -77.33 0.53 -12.55
C SER A 589 -77.40 -0.38 -13.78
N THR A 590 -76.83 0.08 -14.89
CA THR A 590 -76.65 -0.72 -16.11
C THR A 590 -75.17 -1.07 -16.27
N GLU A 591 -74.86 -2.08 -17.08
CA GLU A 591 -73.47 -2.49 -17.36
C GLU A 591 -72.59 -1.34 -17.88
N SER A 592 -73.18 -0.25 -18.38
CA SER A 592 -72.49 0.91 -18.96
C SER A 592 -72.67 2.25 -18.22
N ALA A 593 -73.59 2.40 -17.25
CA ALA A 593 -73.78 3.65 -16.50
C ALA A 593 -74.29 3.45 -15.06
N ASN A 594 -73.75 4.26 -14.14
CA ASN A 594 -74.08 4.39 -12.71
C ASN A 594 -73.65 3.24 -11.76
N SER A 595 -72.66 2.41 -12.13
CA SER A 595 -72.12 1.36 -11.25
C SER A 595 -70.87 1.79 -10.44
N PRO A 596 -70.69 1.35 -9.18
CA PRO A 596 -69.44 1.51 -8.45
C PRO A 596 -68.27 0.78 -9.14
N VAL A 597 -67.13 1.46 -9.30
CA VAL A 597 -65.87 0.87 -9.76
C VAL A 597 -64.81 0.99 -8.67
N ILE A 598 -64.26 -0.15 -8.25
CA ILE A 598 -63.25 -0.28 -7.20
C ILE A 598 -61.91 -0.60 -7.85
N THR A 599 -60.91 0.23 -7.64
CA THR A 599 -59.55 -0.02 -8.15
C THR A 599 -58.64 -0.52 -7.02
N ILE A 600 -58.06 -1.71 -7.18
CA ILE A 600 -57.21 -2.36 -6.17
C ILE A 600 -55.92 -2.92 -6.78
N SER A 601 -54.90 -3.14 -5.96
CA SER A 601 -53.68 -3.82 -6.38
C SER A 601 -53.95 -5.27 -6.83
N SER A 602 -53.36 -5.68 -7.94
CA SER A 602 -53.43 -7.04 -8.52
C SER A 602 -52.98 -8.12 -7.53
N SER A 603 -52.03 -7.80 -6.64
CA SER A 603 -51.59 -8.70 -5.58
C SER A 603 -52.69 -9.07 -4.58
N ARG A 604 -53.73 -8.22 -4.41
CA ARG A 604 -54.84 -8.47 -3.47
C ARG A 604 -55.91 -9.40 -4.03
N ILE A 605 -55.97 -9.57 -5.35
CA ILE A 605 -56.92 -10.50 -5.98
C ILE A 605 -56.37 -11.92 -6.09
N LEU A 606 -55.09 -12.12 -5.74
CA LEU A 606 -54.36 -13.38 -5.89
C LEU A 606 -55.09 -14.61 -5.31
N PRO A 607 -55.70 -14.55 -4.10
CA PRO A 607 -56.44 -15.69 -3.55
C PRO A 607 -57.70 -16.07 -4.34
N TYR A 608 -58.24 -15.14 -5.13
CA TYR A 608 -59.47 -15.32 -5.91
C TYR A 608 -59.19 -15.48 -7.40
N TYR A 609 -57.92 -15.41 -7.83
CA TYR A 609 -57.52 -15.40 -9.23
C TYR A 609 -58.05 -16.63 -9.99
N MET A 610 -57.90 -17.83 -9.42
CA MET A 610 -58.43 -19.07 -10.00
C MET A 610 -59.97 -19.11 -10.00
N ALA A 611 -60.61 -18.48 -9.00
CA ALA A 611 -62.07 -18.41 -8.92
C ALA A 611 -62.66 -17.52 -10.03
N PHE A 612 -61.96 -16.50 -10.52
CA PHE A 612 -62.40 -15.72 -11.69
C PHE A 612 -62.54 -16.60 -12.94
N THR A 613 -61.63 -17.54 -13.15
CA THR A 613 -61.70 -18.50 -14.27
C THR A 613 -62.66 -19.67 -14.04
N GLU A 614 -63.29 -19.78 -12.86
CA GLU A 614 -64.18 -20.86 -12.45
C GLU A 614 -65.55 -20.31 -11.96
N SER A 615 -66.39 -21.12 -11.30
CA SER A 615 -67.73 -20.71 -10.83
C SER A 615 -67.70 -20.02 -9.46
N TRP A 616 -68.21 -18.79 -9.37
CA TRP A 616 -68.36 -18.07 -8.10
C TRP A 616 -69.59 -18.55 -7.31
N THR A 617 -69.40 -18.82 -6.02
CA THR A 617 -70.50 -19.07 -5.09
C THR A 617 -70.92 -17.78 -4.37
N PRO A 618 -72.16 -17.66 -3.87
CA PRO A 618 -72.57 -16.49 -3.08
C PRO A 618 -71.64 -16.22 -1.88
N ALA A 619 -71.11 -17.27 -1.24
CA ALA A 619 -70.16 -17.13 -0.13
C ALA A 619 -68.80 -16.56 -0.57
N THR A 620 -68.27 -16.99 -1.72
CA THR A 620 -67.01 -16.47 -2.26
C THR A 620 -67.14 -15.02 -2.73
N VAL A 621 -68.31 -14.64 -3.27
CA VAL A 621 -68.63 -13.25 -3.62
C VAL A 621 -68.63 -12.37 -2.37
N VAL A 622 -69.31 -12.80 -1.31
CA VAL A 622 -69.40 -12.04 -0.06
C VAL A 622 -68.03 -11.88 0.61
N ASP A 623 -67.24 -12.95 0.71
CA ASP A 623 -65.88 -12.90 1.27
C ASP A 623 -64.97 -11.95 0.46
N PHE A 624 -65.07 -12.01 -0.87
CA PHE A 624 -64.35 -11.09 -1.75
C PHE A 624 -64.76 -9.63 -1.52
N LEU A 625 -66.05 -9.29 -1.58
CA LEU A 625 -66.55 -7.92 -1.42
C LEU A 625 -66.26 -7.35 -0.03
N ASN A 626 -66.38 -8.17 1.03
CA ASN A 626 -66.07 -7.73 2.39
C ASN A 626 -64.58 -7.40 2.57
N LYS A 627 -63.68 -8.08 1.88
CA LYS A 627 -62.23 -7.72 1.87
C LYS A 627 -61.91 -6.45 1.09
N LEU A 628 -62.88 -5.92 0.33
CA LEU A 628 -62.80 -4.62 -0.37
C LEU A 628 -63.39 -3.46 0.43
N VAL A 629 -64.11 -3.71 1.54
CA VAL A 629 -64.60 -2.67 2.45
C VAL A 629 -63.41 -1.89 3.00
N ALA A 630 -63.50 -0.56 2.99
CA ALA A 630 -62.59 0.46 3.54
C ALA A 630 -61.15 0.00 3.85
N PRO A 631 -60.11 0.57 3.17
CA PRO A 631 -60.11 1.88 2.51
C PRO A 631 -60.42 1.87 1.01
N ASN A 632 -60.70 0.72 0.41
CA ASN A 632 -60.73 0.60 -1.06
C ASN A 632 -62.09 0.93 -1.69
N THR A 633 -63.15 1.07 -0.89
CA THR A 633 -64.49 1.33 -1.39
C THR A 633 -64.61 2.73 -1.99
N PRO A 634 -65.32 2.93 -3.12
CA PRO A 634 -65.52 4.25 -3.71
C PRO A 634 -66.17 5.22 -2.73
N ARG A 635 -65.71 6.47 -2.71
CA ARG A 635 -66.30 7.53 -1.88
C ARG A 635 -67.62 8.01 -2.50
N GLY A 636 -68.57 8.41 -1.65
CA GLY A 636 -69.87 8.95 -2.07
C GLY A 636 -71.03 7.95 -1.88
N PRO A 637 -72.08 8.00 -2.73
CA PRO A 637 -73.30 7.20 -2.53
C PRO A 637 -73.08 5.67 -2.62
N TRP A 638 -71.92 5.25 -3.12
CA TRP A 638 -71.58 3.84 -3.34
C TRP A 638 -70.65 3.23 -2.30
N SER A 639 -70.36 3.95 -1.20
CA SER A 639 -69.63 3.35 -0.07
C SER A 639 -70.50 2.29 0.60
N PHE A 640 -69.96 1.09 0.86
CA PHE A 640 -70.64 0.02 1.58
C PHE A 640 -69.85 -0.45 2.81
N LYS A 641 -70.57 -0.86 3.86
CA LYS A 641 -69.98 -1.34 5.13
C LYS A 641 -69.73 -2.84 5.18
N GLY A 642 -70.42 -3.61 4.33
CA GLY A 642 -70.32 -5.06 4.28
C GLY A 642 -71.46 -5.68 3.46
N CYS A 643 -71.30 -6.94 3.13
CA CYS A 643 -72.20 -7.75 2.32
C CYS A 643 -72.49 -9.09 3.02
N GLU A 644 -73.68 -9.64 2.77
CA GLU A 644 -74.14 -10.92 3.29
C GLU A 644 -74.99 -11.69 2.26
N VAL A 645 -75.17 -13.00 2.48
CA VAL A 645 -76.05 -13.85 1.66
C VAL A 645 -77.42 -13.93 2.32
N ARG A 646 -78.50 -13.64 1.59
CA ARG A 646 -79.88 -13.74 2.11
C ARG A 646 -80.64 -14.93 1.52
N ALA A 647 -81.32 -15.70 2.36
CA ALA A 647 -82.19 -16.80 1.95
C ALA A 647 -83.54 -16.29 1.40
N VAL A 648 -84.04 -16.92 0.33
CA VAL A 648 -85.32 -16.58 -0.30
C VAL A 648 -86.47 -17.06 0.59
N ALA A 649 -87.35 -16.16 1.03
CA ALA A 649 -88.62 -16.55 1.67
C ALA A 649 -89.63 -17.00 0.58
N PRO A 650 -90.35 -18.12 0.75
CA PRO A 650 -91.33 -18.58 -0.23
C PRO A 650 -92.53 -17.63 -0.31
N THR A 651 -92.90 -17.21 -1.53
CA THR A 651 -94.10 -16.40 -1.80
C THR A 651 -95.39 -17.16 -1.46
N PRO A 652 -96.38 -16.54 -0.78
CA PRO A 652 -97.67 -17.18 -0.55
C PRO A 652 -98.46 -17.29 -1.85
N VAL A 653 -98.99 -18.50 -2.11
CA VAL A 653 -99.88 -18.78 -3.24
C VAL A 653 -101.30 -18.30 -2.88
N PRO A 654 -102.01 -17.52 -3.71
CA PRO A 654 -103.42 -17.25 -3.52
C PRO A 654 -104.25 -18.48 -3.88
N VAL A 655 -105.17 -18.90 -3.00
CA VAL A 655 -106.15 -19.99 -3.24
C VAL A 655 -107.43 -19.37 -3.87
N PRO A 656 -108.15 -20.07 -4.77
CA PRO A 656 -109.12 -19.47 -5.70
C PRO A 656 -110.24 -18.62 -5.08
#